data_AF-A0A6J0SM14-F1
#
_entry.id   AF-A0A6J0SM14-F1
#
_cell.length_a   1.000
_cell.length_b   1.000
_cell.length_c   1.000
_cell.angle_alpha   90.00
_cell.angle_beta   90.00
_cell.angle_gamma   90.00
#
_symmetry.space_group_name_H-M   'P 1'
#
loop_
_entity.id
_entity.type
_entity.pdbx_description
1 polymer ?
#
loop_
_entity_poly.entity_id
_entity_poly.type
_entity_poly.pdbx_seq_one_letter_code
_entity_poly.pdbx_strand_id
1 'polypeptide(L)'
;MKRLNHPNVVAARDVPEGMQSLALNDLPLLAMEYCQGGDLRRHLNQLENCCGLRERAILVLLSDIASALRYLHENRIIHRDLKPENIVLQQGDERLIHKIIDLGYAKELDQGSLCTSFVGTLQYLAPELLEQQKYTVTVDYWSFGTLAFECITGFRPFLPNWQPVQWHAKVRQKSELDIVVYEDLSGEVKFSSRLPYPNNLNSVLADKLEKWLQLMLKWHPRQRGTDASYGPNGCFKALDDILNLKLVHVLNMVTGIMHLYPLAEEEALQSVKAKIEADTGIPEQDQELLQEGGLALFPEKPDIQYLADIKLSDASAADTGLFFLFDNRKVTYESQISPRPHPESINCILQDPKRTLSFFQLRKVWGQVWHAIRSLNEDFNQLQNGQRAAMRNLLRHNSTLSKMKNTMASLSQQLKAKLDFFKASIQIDLEKYNEQVEFGITSEKLLLAWKEMEQVVELCGREEDVEQLVKKTMALQTDIVDLQRIPQGRKQGSSLDDLEEQARDLYRKLREKPRDQRTSGDSQEVVRLLLQAIQTFEKKVHLLYGQLSKTVVCKQKALELFPKVDEVMSLMNEDEKTVVRLQEKRQKELWNLLKIACSKVRGPVSGSPDSPSRLSNPGQQISAPPSNLTDVGNKSEELLKESESLCSQLENVMVDTMKDQEHSFMTLDWSWLKLQAEERENLQQTQM
;
A
#
# COMPACT_ATOMS: atom_id res chain seq x y z
N MET A 1 -44.19 -12.37 7.76
CA MET A 1 -43.36 -11.67 8.76
C MET A 1 -42.84 -12.59 9.86
N LYS A 2 -43.58 -12.97 10.92
CA LYS A 2 -43.02 -13.74 12.07
C LYS A 2 -42.29 -15.08 11.73
N ARG A 3 -42.58 -15.72 10.59
CA ARG A 3 -41.86 -16.93 10.10
C ARG A 3 -40.43 -16.62 9.57
N LEU A 4 -40.13 -15.37 9.25
CA LEU A 4 -38.89 -14.98 8.57
C LEU A 4 -37.81 -14.58 9.58
N ASN A 5 -36.63 -15.15 9.40
CA ASN A 5 -35.44 -14.88 10.18
C ASN A 5 -34.22 -14.98 9.25
N HIS A 6 -33.66 -13.84 8.86
CA HIS A 6 -32.52 -13.74 7.95
C HIS A 6 -31.80 -12.38 8.18
N PRO A 7 -30.45 -12.31 8.19
CA PRO A 7 -29.72 -11.07 8.46
C PRO A 7 -30.14 -9.91 7.53
N ASN A 8 -30.43 -10.20 6.26
CA ASN A 8 -30.81 -9.21 5.24
C ASN A 8 -32.32 -9.05 5.01
N VAL A 9 -33.18 -9.51 5.93
CA VAL A 9 -34.62 -9.22 5.94
C VAL A 9 -34.96 -8.59 7.29
N VAL A 10 -35.78 -7.54 7.31
CA VAL A 10 -36.17 -6.90 8.58
C VAL A 10 -36.98 -7.86 9.44
N ALA A 11 -36.48 -8.11 10.65
CA ALA A 11 -37.12 -8.99 11.60
C ALA A 11 -38.40 -8.36 12.17
N ALA A 12 -39.46 -9.17 12.23
CA ALA A 12 -40.63 -8.84 13.04
C ALA A 12 -40.24 -8.91 14.53
N ARG A 13 -40.77 -7.98 15.32
CA ARG A 13 -40.64 -7.95 16.77
C ARG A 13 -42.02 -8.13 17.41
N ASP A 14 -42.06 -8.44 18.69
CA ASP A 14 -43.32 -8.41 19.42
C ASP A 14 -43.76 -6.97 19.68
N VAL A 15 -45.08 -6.75 19.64
CA VAL A 15 -45.69 -5.44 19.89
C VAL A 15 -45.55 -5.12 21.38
N PRO A 16 -44.98 -3.97 21.78
CA PRO A 16 -44.86 -3.60 23.18
C PRO A 16 -46.20 -3.62 23.90
N GLU A 17 -46.17 -4.05 25.18
CA GLU A 17 -47.38 -4.14 26.00
C GLU A 17 -48.15 -2.81 26.03
N GLY A 18 -49.47 -2.88 25.91
CA GLY A 18 -50.34 -1.70 25.86
C GLY A 18 -50.38 -0.96 24.51
N MET A 19 -49.52 -1.24 23.52
CA MET A 19 -49.64 -0.56 22.22
C MET A 19 -50.79 -1.08 21.35
N GLN A 20 -51.21 -2.34 21.50
CA GLN A 20 -52.28 -2.92 20.66
C GLN A 20 -53.65 -2.25 20.89
N SER A 21 -53.89 -1.61 22.04
CA SER A 21 -55.11 -0.82 22.28
C SER A 21 -55.11 0.55 21.58
N LEU A 22 -53.98 0.97 20.99
CA LEU A 22 -53.86 2.16 20.15
C LEU A 22 -54.13 1.85 18.66
N ALA A 23 -54.38 0.59 18.30
CA ALA A 23 -54.76 0.22 16.94
C ALA A 23 -56.13 0.82 16.57
N LEU A 24 -56.24 1.39 15.37
CA LEU A 24 -57.47 2.04 14.89
C LEU A 24 -58.58 1.04 14.51
N ASN A 25 -58.26 -0.26 14.50
CA ASN A 25 -59.13 -1.37 14.14
C ASN A 25 -58.61 -2.68 14.74
N ASP A 26 -59.35 -3.77 14.58
CA ASP A 26 -59.01 -5.11 15.11
C ASP A 26 -57.79 -5.77 14.44
N LEU A 27 -57.07 -5.07 13.56
CA LEU A 27 -55.87 -5.61 12.93
C LEU A 27 -54.66 -5.53 13.88
N PRO A 28 -53.81 -6.57 13.93
CA PRO A 28 -52.63 -6.55 14.77
C PRO A 28 -51.60 -5.53 14.26
N LEU A 29 -50.94 -4.82 15.18
CA LEU A 29 -49.80 -3.97 14.85
C LEU A 29 -48.62 -4.83 14.39
N LEU A 30 -47.86 -4.33 13.40
CA LEU A 30 -46.63 -4.97 12.92
C LEU A 30 -45.41 -4.25 13.51
N ALA A 31 -44.96 -4.69 14.69
CA ALA A 31 -43.67 -4.26 15.23
C ALA A 31 -42.52 -4.90 14.45
N MET A 32 -41.46 -4.12 14.21
CA MET A 32 -40.28 -4.49 13.44
C MET A 32 -39.03 -3.86 14.07
N GLU A 33 -37.84 -4.37 13.73
CA GLU A 33 -36.60 -3.69 14.09
C GLU A 33 -36.43 -2.35 13.35
N TYR A 34 -35.89 -1.35 14.05
CA TYR A 34 -35.64 -0.02 13.49
C TYR A 34 -34.24 0.06 12.86
N CYS A 35 -34.20 0.37 11.56
CA CYS A 35 -32.96 0.47 10.80
C CYS A 35 -32.44 1.92 10.72
N GLN A 36 -31.38 2.20 11.47
CA GLN A 36 -30.90 3.57 11.76
C GLN A 36 -30.40 4.37 10.55
N GLY A 37 -29.91 3.70 9.49
CA GLY A 37 -29.44 4.36 8.26
C GLY A 37 -30.56 4.97 7.41
N GLY A 38 -31.81 4.56 7.64
CA GLY A 38 -32.93 4.86 6.76
C GLY A 38 -32.89 4.05 5.45
N ASP A 39 -33.58 4.52 4.43
CA ASP A 39 -33.78 3.81 3.16
C ASP A 39 -32.64 4.05 2.14
N LEU A 40 -32.57 3.16 1.14
CA LEU A 40 -31.60 3.26 0.04
C LEU A 40 -31.91 4.44 -0.90
N ARG A 41 -33.18 4.83 -1.08
CA ARG A 41 -33.53 6.01 -1.87
C ARG A 41 -32.90 7.29 -1.29
N ARG A 42 -32.83 7.44 0.04
CA ARG A 42 -32.12 8.53 0.72
C ARG A 42 -30.65 8.59 0.31
N HIS A 43 -29.98 7.44 0.26
CA HIS A 43 -28.57 7.32 -0.14
C HIS A 43 -28.36 7.63 -1.63
N LEU A 44 -29.19 7.08 -2.53
CA LEU A 44 -29.17 7.43 -3.97
C LEU A 44 -29.48 8.91 -4.23
N ASN A 45 -30.21 9.56 -3.32
CA ASN A 45 -30.50 10.99 -3.38
C ASN A 45 -29.40 11.88 -2.78
N GLN A 46 -28.33 11.35 -2.17
CA GLN A 46 -27.16 12.14 -1.79
C GLN A 46 -26.52 12.80 -3.04
N LEU A 47 -25.69 13.82 -2.87
CA LEU A 47 -25.13 14.55 -4.02
C LEU A 47 -24.08 13.68 -4.73
N GLU A 48 -23.14 13.19 -3.94
CA GLU A 48 -21.96 12.38 -4.27
C GLU A 48 -22.28 11.10 -5.06
N ASN A 49 -23.51 10.61 -4.96
CA ASN A 49 -24.02 9.40 -5.59
C ASN A 49 -24.78 9.66 -6.92
N CYS A 50 -24.77 10.90 -7.43
CA CYS A 50 -25.52 11.28 -8.64
C CYS A 50 -25.07 10.58 -9.94
N CYS A 51 -23.89 9.93 -9.93
CA CYS A 51 -23.39 9.07 -10.99
C CYS A 51 -23.04 7.67 -10.43
N GLY A 52 -23.90 7.16 -9.54
CA GLY A 52 -23.74 5.87 -8.88
C GLY A 52 -23.08 5.94 -7.50
N LEU A 53 -23.29 4.88 -6.72
CA LEU A 53 -22.62 4.60 -5.45
C LEU A 53 -21.15 4.20 -5.68
N ARG A 54 -20.30 4.25 -4.65
CA ARG A 54 -18.93 3.70 -4.69
C ARG A 54 -18.93 2.18 -4.80
N GLU A 55 -17.90 1.61 -5.43
CA GLU A 55 -17.71 0.17 -5.66
C GLU A 55 -18.03 -0.72 -4.44
N ARG A 56 -17.40 -0.47 -3.28
CA ARG A 56 -17.65 -1.26 -2.06
C ARG A 56 -19.13 -1.24 -1.66
N ALA A 57 -19.81 -0.10 -1.77
CA ALA A 57 -21.23 0.01 -1.44
C ALA A 57 -22.11 -0.79 -2.41
N ILE A 58 -21.75 -0.82 -3.71
CA ILE A 58 -22.42 -1.64 -4.73
C ILE A 58 -22.25 -3.14 -4.41
N LEU A 59 -21.02 -3.60 -4.14
CA LEU A 59 -20.75 -5.01 -3.84
C LEU A 59 -21.46 -5.48 -2.57
N VAL A 60 -21.42 -4.67 -1.50
CA VAL A 60 -22.14 -4.96 -0.25
C VAL A 60 -23.65 -5.03 -0.48
N LEU A 61 -24.22 -4.09 -1.23
CA LEU A 61 -25.65 -4.09 -1.58
C LEU A 61 -26.03 -5.31 -2.41
N LEU A 62 -25.24 -5.66 -3.42
CA LEU A 62 -25.49 -6.82 -4.27
C LEU A 62 -25.48 -8.12 -3.47
N SER A 63 -24.49 -8.29 -2.59
CA SER A 63 -24.38 -9.44 -1.68
C SER A 63 -25.57 -9.54 -0.72
N ASP A 64 -25.86 -8.45 0.02
CA ASP A 64 -26.94 -8.40 1.01
C ASP A 64 -28.32 -8.70 0.39
N ILE A 65 -28.64 -8.08 -0.76
CA ILE A 65 -29.95 -8.18 -1.40
C ILE A 65 -30.11 -9.49 -2.18
N ALA A 66 -29.05 -10.01 -2.80
CA ALA A 66 -29.09 -11.35 -3.39
C ALA A 66 -29.35 -12.42 -2.33
N SER A 67 -28.68 -12.32 -1.17
CA SER A 67 -28.89 -13.20 -0.03
C SER A 67 -30.33 -13.13 0.48
N ALA A 68 -30.88 -11.92 0.67
CA ALA A 68 -32.27 -11.71 1.08
C ALA A 68 -33.30 -12.30 0.09
N LEU A 69 -33.13 -12.07 -1.21
CA LEU A 69 -34.04 -12.58 -2.24
C LEU A 69 -33.98 -14.09 -2.35
N ARG A 70 -32.77 -14.69 -2.30
CA ARG A 70 -32.57 -16.14 -2.29
C ARG A 70 -33.35 -16.76 -1.12
N TYR A 71 -33.18 -16.23 0.09
CA TYR A 71 -33.92 -16.67 1.28
C TYR A 71 -35.46 -16.56 1.13
N LEU A 72 -35.98 -15.45 0.60
CA LEU A 72 -37.42 -15.29 0.37
C LEU A 72 -37.94 -16.30 -0.66
N HIS A 73 -37.22 -16.52 -1.75
CA HIS A 73 -37.62 -17.43 -2.84
C HIS A 73 -37.58 -18.90 -2.40
N GLU A 74 -36.59 -19.29 -1.59
CA GLU A 74 -36.52 -20.60 -0.92
C GLU A 74 -37.70 -20.82 0.03
N ASN A 75 -38.09 -19.77 0.78
CA ASN A 75 -39.28 -19.74 1.62
C ASN A 75 -40.60 -19.55 0.84
N ARG A 76 -40.57 -19.72 -0.49
CA ARG A 76 -41.73 -19.66 -1.41
C ARG A 76 -42.45 -18.31 -1.43
N ILE A 77 -41.75 -17.22 -1.14
CA ILE A 77 -42.28 -15.84 -1.11
C ILE A 77 -41.70 -15.03 -2.27
N ILE A 78 -42.56 -14.39 -3.07
CA ILE A 78 -42.17 -13.36 -4.05
C ILE A 78 -42.45 -11.98 -3.43
N HIS A 79 -41.53 -11.01 -3.57
CA HIS A 79 -41.68 -9.67 -3.00
C HIS A 79 -42.60 -8.77 -3.84
N ARG A 80 -42.43 -8.73 -5.17
CA ARG A 80 -43.24 -7.99 -6.16
C ARG A 80 -43.20 -6.46 -6.12
N ASP A 81 -42.52 -5.84 -5.16
CA ASP A 81 -42.33 -4.38 -5.07
C ASP A 81 -40.93 -4.02 -4.55
N LEU A 82 -39.90 -4.73 -5.01
CA LEU A 82 -38.52 -4.43 -4.66
C LEU A 82 -38.08 -3.12 -5.33
N LYS A 83 -37.68 -2.15 -4.52
CA LYS A 83 -37.30 -0.79 -4.95
C LYS A 83 -36.40 -0.14 -3.88
N PRO A 84 -35.67 0.96 -4.18
CA PRO A 84 -34.80 1.60 -3.19
C PRO A 84 -35.51 2.10 -1.92
N GLU A 85 -36.79 2.41 -1.99
CA GLU A 85 -37.61 2.78 -0.83
C GLU A 85 -37.90 1.58 0.09
N ASN A 86 -37.85 0.35 -0.43
CA ASN A 86 -38.12 -0.90 0.31
C ASN A 86 -36.83 -1.65 0.72
N ILE A 87 -35.67 -0.96 0.65
CA ILE A 87 -34.41 -1.42 1.20
C ILE A 87 -33.97 -0.42 2.26
N VAL A 88 -33.77 -0.90 3.49
CA VAL A 88 -33.27 -0.09 4.61
C VAL A 88 -31.88 -0.52 5.03
N LEU A 89 -31.12 0.40 5.60
CA LEU A 89 -29.74 0.20 6.03
C LEU A 89 -29.68 0.17 7.56
N GLN A 90 -29.20 -0.93 8.11
CA GLN A 90 -28.87 -1.07 9.53
C GLN A 90 -27.37 -0.81 9.73
N GLN A 91 -27.01 -0.03 10.76
CA GLN A 91 -25.63 0.05 11.21
C GLN A 91 -25.26 -1.26 11.91
N GLY A 92 -24.33 -2.02 11.32
CA GLY A 92 -23.62 -3.11 11.99
C GLY A 92 -22.28 -2.62 12.56
N ASP A 93 -21.55 -3.52 13.22
CA ASP A 93 -20.31 -3.18 13.93
C ASP A 93 -19.21 -2.68 12.98
N GLU A 94 -19.11 -3.27 11.78
CA GLU A 94 -18.04 -2.99 10.80
C GLU A 94 -18.56 -2.32 9.51
N ARG A 95 -19.85 -2.47 9.19
CA ARG A 95 -20.46 -1.96 7.95
C ARG A 95 -21.95 -1.67 8.06
N LEU A 96 -22.47 -0.92 7.09
CA LEU A 96 -23.90 -0.86 6.82
C LEU A 96 -24.38 -2.20 6.23
N ILE A 97 -25.53 -2.68 6.70
CA ILE A 97 -26.19 -3.92 6.29
C ILE A 97 -27.51 -3.57 5.62
N HIS A 98 -27.68 -3.97 4.37
CA HIS A 98 -28.93 -3.76 3.64
C HIS A 98 -29.93 -4.85 4.02
N LYS A 99 -31.17 -4.43 4.29
CA LYS A 99 -32.29 -5.31 4.65
C LYS A 99 -33.51 -4.98 3.80
N ILE A 100 -34.20 -6.01 3.31
CA ILE A 100 -35.51 -5.88 2.65
C ILE A 100 -36.60 -5.62 3.70
N ILE A 101 -37.50 -4.67 3.41
CA ILE A 101 -38.73 -4.37 4.15
C ILE A 101 -39.98 -4.52 3.25
N ASP A 102 -41.14 -4.23 3.81
CA ASP A 102 -42.45 -4.15 3.13
C ASP A 102 -42.81 -5.37 2.26
N LEU A 103 -43.11 -6.46 2.95
CA LEU A 103 -43.76 -7.63 2.34
C LEU A 103 -45.30 -7.46 2.24
N GLY A 104 -45.84 -6.23 2.31
CA GLY A 104 -47.28 -5.96 2.15
C GLY A 104 -47.81 -6.35 0.77
N TYR A 105 -46.97 -6.23 -0.27
CA TYR A 105 -47.24 -6.74 -1.60
C TYR A 105 -46.68 -8.14 -1.86
N ALA A 106 -46.11 -8.84 -0.88
CA ALA A 106 -45.55 -10.16 -1.11
C ALA A 106 -46.64 -11.23 -1.38
N LYS A 107 -46.25 -12.40 -1.88
CA LYS A 107 -47.16 -13.55 -2.04
C LYS A 107 -46.45 -14.88 -1.85
N GLU A 108 -47.09 -15.77 -1.09
CA GLU A 108 -46.71 -17.18 -0.93
C GLU A 108 -47.14 -18.01 -2.16
N LEU A 109 -46.32 -18.99 -2.54
CA LEU A 109 -46.45 -19.72 -3.81
C LEU A 109 -47.21 -21.06 -3.75
N ASP A 110 -47.96 -21.35 -2.69
CA ASP A 110 -48.60 -22.66 -2.55
C ASP A 110 -49.93 -22.80 -3.33
N GLN A 111 -50.04 -23.94 -4.04
CA GLN A 111 -51.17 -24.41 -4.87
C GLN A 111 -51.47 -23.63 -6.17
N GLY A 112 -50.87 -24.07 -7.29
CA GLY A 112 -51.25 -23.69 -8.66
C GLY A 112 -50.66 -22.36 -9.18
N SER A 113 -49.63 -21.86 -8.51
CA SER A 113 -49.32 -20.43 -8.38
C SER A 113 -48.69 -19.76 -9.59
N LEU A 114 -49.52 -19.47 -10.59
CA LEU A 114 -49.29 -18.38 -11.54
C LEU A 114 -50.08 -17.16 -11.09
N CYS A 115 -49.39 -16.05 -10.86
CA CYS A 115 -49.98 -14.85 -10.26
C CYS A 115 -50.45 -13.85 -11.33
N THR A 116 -51.51 -13.08 -11.05
CA THR A 116 -52.17 -12.18 -12.03
C THR A 116 -52.48 -10.78 -11.48
N SER A 117 -52.21 -10.49 -10.21
CA SER A 117 -52.53 -9.19 -9.60
C SER A 117 -51.54 -8.10 -10.02
N PHE A 118 -52.05 -6.98 -10.53
CA PHE A 118 -51.30 -5.75 -10.81
C PHE A 118 -51.01 -5.00 -9.50
N VAL A 119 -49.77 -5.11 -9.01
CA VAL A 119 -49.28 -4.46 -7.77
C VAL A 119 -47.82 -4.05 -7.96
N GLY A 120 -47.37 -3.04 -7.22
CA GLY A 120 -45.97 -2.59 -7.21
C GLY A 120 -45.72 -1.24 -7.90
N THR A 121 -44.48 -0.78 -7.80
CA THR A 121 -44.04 0.55 -8.23
C THR A 121 -43.59 0.55 -9.68
N LEU A 122 -44.33 1.27 -10.54
CA LEU A 122 -44.23 1.23 -12.01
C LEU A 122 -42.79 1.24 -12.57
N GLN A 123 -41.89 2.03 -11.98
CA GLN A 123 -40.53 2.24 -12.49
C GLN A 123 -39.54 1.11 -12.16
N TYR A 124 -39.95 0.12 -11.35
CA TYR A 124 -39.19 -1.11 -11.05
C TYR A 124 -39.99 -2.37 -11.45
N LEU A 125 -41.16 -2.18 -12.06
CA LEU A 125 -42.11 -3.23 -12.34
C LEU A 125 -41.70 -4.03 -13.57
N ALA A 126 -41.77 -5.37 -13.48
CA ALA A 126 -41.45 -6.26 -14.59
C ALA A 126 -42.48 -6.14 -15.73
N PRO A 127 -42.10 -6.23 -17.02
CA PRO A 127 -43.02 -6.06 -18.14
C PRO A 127 -44.24 -6.98 -18.10
N GLU A 128 -44.10 -8.22 -17.66
CA GLU A 128 -45.20 -9.18 -17.57
C GLU A 128 -46.32 -8.77 -16.60
N LEU A 129 -46.02 -7.92 -15.60
CA LEU A 129 -47.01 -7.34 -14.70
C LEU A 129 -47.83 -6.24 -15.38
N LEU A 130 -47.19 -5.42 -16.25
CA LEU A 130 -47.88 -4.43 -17.09
C LEU A 130 -48.80 -5.10 -18.11
N GLU A 131 -48.37 -6.23 -18.66
CA GLU A 131 -49.12 -7.04 -19.63
C GLU A 131 -50.23 -7.89 -18.97
N GLN A 132 -50.41 -7.79 -17.64
CA GLN A 132 -51.34 -8.60 -16.83
C GLN A 132 -51.19 -10.12 -17.04
N GLN A 133 -49.97 -10.55 -17.39
CA GLN A 133 -49.67 -11.95 -17.64
C GLN A 133 -49.41 -12.71 -16.36
N LYS A 134 -49.42 -14.03 -16.49
CA LYS A 134 -49.09 -14.97 -15.43
C LYS A 134 -47.58 -14.95 -15.13
N TYR A 135 -47.19 -14.51 -13.94
CA TYR A 135 -45.78 -14.28 -13.57
C TYR A 135 -45.23 -15.22 -12.47
N THR A 136 -43.91 -15.18 -12.27
CA THR A 136 -43.13 -16.05 -11.35
C THR A 136 -42.10 -15.23 -10.53
N VAL A 137 -41.19 -15.89 -9.79
CA VAL A 137 -40.08 -15.25 -9.05
C VAL A 137 -39.22 -14.28 -9.90
N THR A 138 -39.22 -14.47 -11.21
CA THR A 138 -38.51 -13.65 -12.20
C THR A 138 -38.89 -12.18 -12.21
N VAL A 139 -40.03 -11.79 -11.62
CA VAL A 139 -40.38 -10.37 -11.44
C VAL A 139 -39.41 -9.67 -10.50
N ASP A 140 -39.01 -10.33 -9.41
CA ASP A 140 -38.06 -9.76 -8.44
C ASP A 140 -36.65 -9.64 -9.06
N TYR A 141 -36.29 -10.50 -10.04
CA TYR A 141 -35.03 -10.39 -10.77
C TYR A 141 -34.96 -9.12 -11.63
N TRP A 142 -36.07 -8.75 -12.28
CA TRP A 142 -36.13 -7.49 -13.05
C TRP A 142 -36.01 -6.28 -12.12
N SER A 143 -36.74 -6.29 -11.01
CA SER A 143 -36.68 -5.22 -10.01
C SER A 143 -35.28 -5.09 -9.40
N PHE A 144 -34.62 -6.22 -9.07
CA PHE A 144 -33.26 -6.23 -8.55
C PHE A 144 -32.22 -5.77 -9.58
N GLY A 145 -32.32 -6.22 -10.84
CA GLY A 145 -31.45 -5.73 -11.91
C GLY A 145 -31.62 -4.23 -12.17
N THR A 146 -32.86 -3.74 -12.12
CA THR A 146 -33.20 -2.32 -12.30
C THR A 146 -32.63 -1.45 -11.17
N LEU A 147 -32.71 -1.97 -9.94
CA LEU A 147 -32.16 -1.34 -8.74
C LEU A 147 -30.63 -1.36 -8.74
N ALA A 148 -30.01 -2.49 -9.08
CA ALA A 148 -28.56 -2.63 -9.18
C ALA A 148 -27.98 -1.67 -10.23
N PHE A 149 -28.59 -1.58 -11.42
CA PHE A 149 -28.22 -0.62 -12.45
C PHE A 149 -28.28 0.82 -11.95
N GLU A 150 -29.35 1.21 -11.22
CA GLU A 150 -29.49 2.55 -10.64
C GLU A 150 -28.45 2.83 -9.56
N CYS A 151 -28.09 1.83 -8.75
CA CYS A 151 -27.00 1.93 -7.77
C CYS A 151 -25.63 2.10 -8.44
N ILE A 152 -25.41 1.50 -9.61
CA ILE A 152 -24.14 1.60 -10.36
C ILE A 152 -24.03 2.94 -11.11
N THR A 153 -25.13 3.46 -11.66
CA THR A 153 -25.09 4.58 -12.63
C THR A 153 -25.74 5.89 -12.14
N GLY A 154 -26.53 5.84 -11.05
CA GLY A 154 -27.30 6.97 -10.54
C GLY A 154 -28.64 7.22 -11.25
N PHE A 155 -29.02 6.41 -12.24
CA PHE A 155 -30.31 6.50 -12.95
C PHE A 155 -30.86 5.13 -13.36
N ARG A 156 -32.17 5.01 -13.60
CA ARG A 156 -32.80 3.73 -13.98
C ARG A 156 -32.51 3.37 -15.45
N PRO A 157 -32.37 2.07 -15.79
CA PRO A 157 -31.92 1.61 -17.11
C PRO A 157 -32.82 1.99 -18.28
N PHE A 158 -34.14 2.06 -18.09
CA PHE A 158 -35.09 2.17 -19.20
C PHE A 158 -35.95 3.43 -19.06
N LEU A 159 -35.66 4.45 -19.89
CA LEU A 159 -36.46 5.66 -20.13
C LEU A 159 -37.22 6.18 -18.89
N PRO A 160 -36.52 6.57 -17.80
CA PRO A 160 -37.07 6.72 -16.45
C PRO A 160 -38.23 7.71 -16.25
N ASN A 161 -38.46 8.60 -17.23
CA ASN A 161 -39.44 9.68 -17.15
C ASN A 161 -40.61 9.51 -18.15
N TRP A 162 -40.58 8.46 -18.96
CA TRP A 162 -41.61 8.20 -19.98
C TRP A 162 -42.88 7.60 -19.37
N GLN A 163 -44.04 7.88 -19.97
CA GLN A 163 -45.31 7.28 -19.52
C GLN A 163 -45.36 5.79 -19.85
N PRO A 164 -46.03 4.94 -19.04
CA PRO A 164 -45.97 3.48 -19.17
C PRO A 164 -46.30 2.92 -20.56
N VAL A 165 -47.27 3.50 -21.27
CA VAL A 165 -47.65 3.04 -22.62
C VAL A 165 -46.53 3.33 -23.64
N GLN A 166 -45.95 4.52 -23.60
CA GLN A 166 -44.84 4.92 -24.47
C GLN A 166 -43.57 4.15 -24.13
N TRP A 167 -43.29 3.99 -22.83
CA TRP A 167 -42.19 3.21 -22.27
C TRP A 167 -42.27 1.76 -22.74
N HIS A 168 -43.42 1.09 -22.57
CA HIS A 168 -43.62 -0.31 -22.96
C HIS A 168 -43.43 -0.50 -24.46
N ALA A 169 -44.08 0.33 -25.28
CA ALA A 169 -43.98 0.27 -26.74
C ALA A 169 -42.55 0.47 -27.27
N LYS A 170 -41.72 1.26 -26.57
CA LYS A 170 -40.33 1.53 -26.97
C LYS A 170 -39.33 0.52 -26.39
N VAL A 171 -39.41 0.21 -25.10
CA VAL A 171 -38.48 -0.71 -24.41
C VAL A 171 -38.67 -2.15 -24.86
N ARG A 172 -39.88 -2.55 -25.29
CA ARG A 172 -40.13 -3.86 -25.92
C ARG A 172 -39.31 -4.11 -27.20
N GLN A 173 -38.75 -3.06 -27.82
CA GLN A 173 -37.90 -3.16 -29.02
C GLN A 173 -36.45 -3.55 -28.69
N LYS A 174 -36.09 -3.66 -27.40
CA LYS A 174 -34.72 -3.95 -26.97
C LYS A 174 -34.25 -5.35 -27.37
N SER A 175 -32.96 -5.50 -27.62
CA SER A 175 -32.31 -6.80 -27.74
C SER A 175 -32.27 -7.54 -26.40
N GLU A 176 -32.02 -8.85 -26.40
CA GLU A 176 -31.80 -9.61 -25.16
C GLU A 176 -30.55 -9.17 -24.38
N LEU A 177 -29.62 -8.46 -25.02
CA LEU A 177 -28.38 -7.96 -24.41
C LEU A 177 -28.46 -6.49 -23.95
N ASP A 178 -29.49 -5.74 -24.32
CA ASP A 178 -29.56 -4.31 -23.98
C ASP A 178 -29.85 -4.13 -22.47
N ILE A 179 -28.95 -3.49 -21.73
CA ILE A 179 -29.16 -3.18 -20.31
C ILE A 179 -29.59 -1.74 -20.06
N VAL A 180 -29.53 -0.87 -21.09
CA VAL A 180 -29.97 0.52 -21.00
C VAL A 180 -30.70 0.96 -22.27
N VAL A 181 -31.77 1.75 -22.10
CA VAL A 181 -32.45 2.49 -23.15
C VAL A 181 -32.64 3.92 -22.65
N TYR A 182 -31.96 4.87 -23.28
CA TYR A 182 -31.89 6.26 -22.84
C TYR A 182 -32.13 7.25 -23.98
N GLU A 183 -32.51 8.46 -23.61
CA GLU A 183 -32.66 9.60 -24.50
C GLU A 183 -31.37 10.45 -24.42
N ASP A 184 -30.77 10.76 -25.56
CA ASP A 184 -29.56 11.58 -25.63
C ASP A 184 -29.86 13.10 -25.56
N LEU A 185 -28.85 13.95 -25.75
CA LEU A 185 -29.04 15.40 -25.70
C LEU A 185 -29.82 15.97 -26.91
N SER A 186 -29.92 15.22 -28.01
CA SER A 186 -30.71 15.56 -29.20
C SER A 186 -32.18 15.12 -29.11
N GLY A 187 -32.51 14.22 -28.17
CA GLY A 187 -33.83 13.61 -28.03
C GLY A 187 -33.95 12.25 -28.73
N GLU A 188 -32.85 11.69 -29.25
CA GLU A 188 -32.87 10.38 -29.89
C GLU A 188 -32.81 9.26 -28.82
N VAL A 189 -33.59 8.20 -29.02
CA VAL A 189 -33.61 7.04 -28.11
C VAL A 189 -32.56 6.03 -28.55
N LYS A 190 -31.50 5.89 -27.74
CA LYS A 190 -30.41 4.93 -27.92
C LYS A 190 -30.66 3.67 -27.08
N PHE A 191 -30.29 2.52 -27.65
CA PHE A 191 -30.27 1.21 -26.99
C PHE A 191 -28.80 0.81 -26.83
N SER A 192 -28.44 0.21 -25.70
CA SER A 192 -27.06 -0.28 -25.49
C SER A 192 -27.02 -1.50 -24.57
N SER A 193 -26.16 -2.45 -24.94
CA SER A 193 -25.74 -3.57 -24.11
C SER A 193 -24.60 -3.23 -23.14
N ARG A 194 -24.01 -2.03 -23.28
CA ARG A 194 -22.90 -1.54 -22.46
C ARG A 194 -23.37 -0.84 -21.18
N LEU A 195 -22.63 -1.03 -20.10
CA LEU A 195 -22.81 -0.28 -18.86
C LEU A 195 -22.41 1.19 -19.08
N PRO A 196 -23.29 2.17 -18.78
CA PRO A 196 -22.95 3.59 -18.98
C PRO A 196 -21.78 4.10 -18.14
N TYR A 197 -21.01 5.00 -18.74
CA TYR A 197 -20.00 5.83 -18.08
C TYR A 197 -20.54 7.26 -17.88
N PRO A 198 -20.28 7.94 -16.76
CA PRO A 198 -19.42 7.52 -15.65
C PRO A 198 -20.15 6.61 -14.65
N ASN A 199 -19.37 5.73 -14.03
CA ASN A 199 -19.74 4.93 -12.87
C ASN A 199 -18.47 4.70 -12.01
N ASN A 200 -18.62 4.28 -10.76
CA ASN A 200 -17.48 4.11 -9.83
C ASN A 200 -16.95 2.67 -9.75
N LEU A 201 -17.20 1.81 -10.74
CA LEU A 201 -16.67 0.44 -10.78
C LEU A 201 -15.34 0.40 -11.53
N ASN A 202 -14.46 -0.51 -11.11
CA ASN A 202 -13.31 -0.92 -11.90
C ASN A 202 -13.73 -1.69 -13.17
N SER A 203 -12.83 -1.78 -14.16
CA SER A 203 -13.10 -2.38 -15.47
C SER A 203 -13.54 -3.85 -15.40
N VAL A 204 -12.92 -4.66 -14.54
CA VAL A 204 -13.22 -6.09 -14.40
C VAL A 204 -14.62 -6.29 -13.81
N LEU A 205 -15.00 -5.51 -12.81
CA LEU A 205 -16.35 -5.55 -12.24
C LEU A 205 -17.39 -4.97 -13.19
N ALA A 206 -17.09 -3.89 -13.91
CA ALA A 206 -17.98 -3.31 -14.92
C ALA A 206 -18.34 -4.34 -16.01
N ASP A 207 -17.35 -5.01 -16.60
CA ASP A 207 -17.54 -6.03 -17.65
C ASP A 207 -18.33 -7.26 -17.17
N LYS A 208 -18.16 -7.64 -15.90
CA LYS A 208 -18.85 -8.79 -15.31
C LYS A 208 -20.26 -8.45 -14.88
N LEU A 209 -20.47 -7.30 -14.23
CA LEU A 209 -21.79 -6.82 -13.83
C LEU A 209 -22.62 -6.40 -15.05
N GLU A 210 -22.03 -5.92 -16.14
CA GLU A 210 -22.70 -5.75 -17.44
C GLU A 210 -23.37 -7.05 -17.90
N LYS A 211 -22.60 -8.15 -17.96
CA LYS A 211 -23.12 -9.48 -18.35
C LYS A 211 -24.14 -10.02 -17.37
N TRP A 212 -23.96 -9.81 -16.07
CA TRP A 212 -24.94 -10.20 -15.06
C TRP A 212 -26.26 -9.41 -15.19
N LEU A 213 -26.18 -8.09 -15.43
CA LEU A 213 -27.35 -7.24 -15.69
C LEU A 213 -28.09 -7.67 -16.95
N GLN A 214 -27.40 -8.18 -17.98
CA GLN A 214 -28.04 -8.78 -19.16
C GLN A 214 -28.91 -9.99 -18.79
N LEU A 215 -28.55 -10.80 -17.78
CA LEU A 215 -29.39 -11.89 -17.29
C LEU A 215 -30.62 -11.37 -16.51
N MET A 216 -30.44 -10.33 -15.71
CA MET A 216 -31.47 -9.77 -14.82
C MET A 216 -32.49 -8.88 -15.56
N LEU A 217 -32.06 -8.21 -16.63
CA LEU A 217 -32.85 -7.25 -17.42
C LEU A 217 -33.37 -7.83 -18.75
N LYS A 218 -33.39 -9.16 -18.91
CA LYS A 218 -34.07 -9.79 -20.06
C LYS A 218 -35.55 -9.46 -20.08
N TRP A 219 -36.07 -9.15 -21.26
CA TRP A 219 -37.51 -8.94 -21.44
C TRP A 219 -38.28 -10.25 -21.21
N HIS A 220 -37.82 -11.35 -21.81
CA HIS A 220 -38.52 -12.63 -21.78
C HIS A 220 -38.55 -13.24 -20.35
N PRO A 221 -39.73 -13.35 -19.69
CA PRO A 221 -39.81 -13.65 -18.26
C PRO A 221 -39.19 -15.00 -17.89
N ARG A 222 -39.41 -16.06 -18.67
CA ARG A 222 -38.83 -17.41 -18.38
C ARG A 222 -37.32 -17.53 -18.64
N GLN A 223 -36.71 -16.61 -19.38
CA GLN A 223 -35.27 -16.64 -19.66
C GLN A 223 -34.48 -15.71 -18.73
N ARG A 224 -35.16 -14.72 -18.12
CA ARG A 224 -34.59 -13.83 -17.10
C ARG A 224 -34.05 -14.64 -15.92
N GLY A 225 -32.86 -14.32 -15.47
CA GLY A 225 -32.16 -15.05 -14.41
C GLY A 225 -31.64 -16.45 -14.80
N THR A 226 -31.78 -16.89 -16.06
CA THR A 226 -31.18 -18.12 -16.56
C THR A 226 -29.74 -17.86 -16.97
N ASP A 227 -28.80 -18.42 -16.24
CA ASP A 227 -27.37 -18.37 -16.54
C ASP A 227 -26.94 -19.49 -17.49
N ALA A 228 -25.85 -19.28 -18.25
CA ALA A 228 -25.35 -20.26 -19.22
C ALA A 228 -24.69 -21.50 -18.57
N SER A 229 -24.05 -21.33 -17.41
CA SER A 229 -23.36 -22.39 -16.67
C SER A 229 -24.28 -23.03 -15.62
N TYR A 230 -25.06 -22.22 -14.90
CA TYR A 230 -25.90 -22.66 -13.77
C TYR A 230 -27.37 -22.90 -14.14
N GLY A 231 -27.79 -22.54 -15.35
CA GLY A 231 -29.17 -22.78 -15.82
C GLY A 231 -30.22 -21.85 -15.18
N PRO A 232 -31.50 -22.26 -15.16
CA PRO A 232 -32.60 -21.43 -14.65
C PRO A 232 -32.44 -21.05 -13.18
N ASN A 233 -32.67 -19.76 -12.87
CA ASN A 233 -32.41 -19.15 -11.56
C ASN A 233 -30.92 -19.14 -11.13
N GLY A 234 -30.01 -19.45 -12.05
CA GLY A 234 -28.56 -19.46 -11.84
C GLY A 234 -27.93 -18.08 -11.63
N CYS A 235 -28.67 -16.99 -11.87
CA CYS A 235 -28.17 -15.62 -11.74
C CYS A 235 -27.65 -15.24 -10.34
N PHE A 236 -28.09 -15.92 -9.27
CA PHE A 236 -27.52 -15.71 -7.94
C PHE A 236 -26.11 -16.33 -7.83
N LYS A 237 -25.88 -17.53 -8.37
CA LYS A 237 -24.54 -18.15 -8.40
C LYS A 237 -23.58 -17.38 -9.29
N ALA A 238 -24.05 -16.94 -10.45
CA ALA A 238 -23.29 -16.06 -11.34
C ALA A 238 -22.92 -14.71 -10.69
N LEU A 239 -23.67 -14.25 -9.68
CA LEU A 239 -23.30 -13.09 -8.86
C LEU A 239 -22.31 -13.46 -7.75
N ASP A 240 -22.50 -14.61 -7.08
CA ASP A 240 -21.57 -15.12 -6.07
C ASP A 240 -20.15 -15.24 -6.69
N ASP A 241 -20.02 -15.74 -7.93
CA ASP A 241 -18.75 -15.78 -8.68
C ASP A 241 -18.09 -14.42 -8.92
N ILE A 242 -18.88 -13.33 -8.98
CA ILE A 242 -18.38 -11.97 -9.14
C ILE A 242 -17.99 -11.38 -7.79
N LEU A 243 -18.79 -11.63 -6.76
CA LEU A 243 -18.56 -11.17 -5.39
C LEU A 243 -17.34 -11.83 -4.73
N ASN A 244 -17.00 -13.06 -5.12
CA ASN A 244 -15.87 -13.82 -4.60
C ASN A 244 -14.53 -13.53 -5.33
N LEU A 245 -14.49 -12.59 -6.28
CA LEU A 245 -13.26 -12.25 -6.99
C LEU A 245 -12.27 -11.51 -6.10
N LYS A 246 -11.07 -12.07 -5.96
CA LYS A 246 -9.91 -11.37 -5.41
C LYS A 246 -9.22 -10.60 -6.54
N LEU A 247 -9.15 -9.27 -6.41
CA LEU A 247 -8.53 -8.37 -7.38
C LEU A 247 -7.30 -7.71 -6.75
N VAL A 248 -6.21 -7.62 -7.52
CA VAL A 248 -5.05 -6.79 -7.18
C VAL A 248 -5.05 -5.55 -8.05
N HIS A 249 -4.90 -4.39 -7.42
CA HIS A 249 -4.84 -3.09 -8.11
C HIS A 249 -3.39 -2.67 -8.29
N VAL A 250 -2.98 -2.40 -9.52
CA VAL A 250 -1.61 -2.00 -9.85
C VAL A 250 -1.64 -0.69 -10.63
N LEU A 251 -1.27 0.41 -9.98
CA LEU A 251 -1.08 1.70 -10.63
C LEU A 251 0.27 1.71 -11.33
N ASN A 252 0.27 1.70 -12.66
CA ASN A 252 1.47 1.85 -13.46
C ASN A 252 1.94 3.30 -13.42
N MET A 253 3.00 3.58 -12.67
CA MET A 253 3.54 4.94 -12.50
C MET A 253 4.27 5.46 -13.74
N VAL A 254 4.43 4.64 -14.79
CA VAL A 254 4.94 5.09 -16.09
C VAL A 254 3.85 5.72 -16.97
N THR A 255 2.62 5.19 -16.90
CA THR A 255 1.49 5.61 -17.76
C THR A 255 0.38 6.33 -17.01
N GLY A 256 0.34 6.22 -15.69
CA GLY A 256 -0.78 6.67 -14.84
C GLY A 256 -2.02 5.78 -14.93
N ILE A 257 -1.94 4.60 -15.55
CA ILE A 257 -3.08 3.69 -15.75
C ILE A 257 -3.18 2.67 -14.61
N MET A 258 -4.40 2.47 -14.10
CA MET A 258 -4.72 1.41 -13.15
C MET A 258 -4.99 0.10 -13.88
N HIS A 259 -4.14 -0.90 -13.66
CA HIS A 259 -4.36 -2.27 -14.10
C HIS A 259 -4.98 -3.11 -12.97
N LEU A 260 -5.85 -4.05 -13.32
CA LEU A 260 -6.53 -4.92 -12.35
C LEU A 260 -6.36 -6.38 -12.74
N TYR A 261 -5.79 -7.17 -11.84
CA TYR A 261 -5.52 -8.58 -12.07
C TYR A 261 -6.36 -9.44 -11.13
N PRO A 262 -7.25 -10.31 -11.66
CA PRO A 262 -7.91 -11.33 -10.84
C PRO A 262 -6.88 -12.40 -10.46
N LEU A 263 -6.87 -12.75 -9.16
CA LEU A 263 -6.03 -13.81 -8.60
C LEU A 263 -6.79 -15.13 -8.53
N ALA A 264 -6.12 -16.24 -8.84
CA ALA A 264 -6.55 -17.57 -8.44
C ALA A 264 -6.17 -17.88 -6.97
N GLU A 265 -6.73 -18.95 -6.40
CA GLU A 265 -6.57 -19.28 -4.98
C GLU A 265 -5.11 -19.60 -4.55
N GLU A 266 -4.26 -20.05 -5.48
CA GLU A 266 -2.85 -20.37 -5.25
C GLU A 266 -1.91 -19.67 -6.26
N GLU A 267 -2.24 -18.43 -6.67
CA GLU A 267 -1.45 -17.73 -7.69
C GLU A 267 -0.16 -17.10 -7.14
N ALA A 268 1.00 -17.62 -7.59
CA ALA A 268 2.32 -17.12 -7.23
C ALA A 268 2.62 -15.71 -7.82
N LEU A 269 3.45 -14.93 -7.12
CA LEU A 269 3.88 -13.58 -7.54
C LEU A 269 4.44 -13.53 -8.96
N GLN A 270 5.15 -14.56 -9.40
CA GLN A 270 5.69 -14.61 -10.76
C GLN A 270 4.58 -14.60 -11.83
N SER A 271 3.47 -15.29 -11.61
CA SER A 271 2.32 -15.28 -12.54
C SER A 271 1.69 -13.88 -12.64
N VAL A 272 1.61 -13.16 -11.51
CA VAL A 272 1.14 -11.77 -11.49
C VAL A 272 2.15 -10.85 -12.21
N LYS A 273 3.45 -11.05 -12.02
CA LYS A 273 4.49 -10.30 -12.75
C LYS A 273 4.46 -10.56 -14.26
N ALA A 274 4.23 -11.81 -14.70
CA ALA A 274 4.06 -12.14 -16.11
C ALA A 274 2.81 -11.46 -16.73
N LYS A 275 1.69 -11.43 -16.01
CA LYS A 275 0.48 -10.67 -16.40
C LYS A 275 0.78 -9.17 -16.52
N ILE A 276 1.52 -8.61 -15.57
CA ILE A 276 1.96 -7.21 -15.60
C ILE A 276 2.88 -6.93 -16.79
N GLU A 277 3.81 -7.83 -17.13
CA GLU A 277 4.70 -7.66 -18.29
C GLU A 277 3.90 -7.62 -19.59
N ALA A 278 2.91 -8.50 -19.77
CA ALA A 278 2.06 -8.54 -20.95
C ALA A 278 1.27 -7.24 -21.17
N ASP A 279 0.78 -6.64 -20.09
CA ASP A 279 -0.03 -5.40 -20.12
C ASP A 279 0.81 -4.11 -20.19
N THR A 280 2.05 -4.12 -19.67
CA THR A 280 2.86 -2.89 -19.47
C THR A 280 4.17 -2.83 -20.26
N GLY A 281 4.67 -3.97 -20.77
CA GLY A 281 5.98 -4.06 -21.42
C GLY A 281 7.18 -3.88 -20.48
N ILE A 282 6.98 -3.99 -19.16
CA ILE A 282 8.05 -3.93 -18.15
C ILE A 282 8.44 -5.37 -17.77
N PRO A 283 9.67 -5.83 -18.06
CA PRO A 283 10.13 -7.18 -17.75
C PRO A 283 10.06 -7.51 -16.26
N GLU A 284 9.76 -8.75 -15.90
CA GLU A 284 9.59 -9.19 -14.49
C GLU A 284 10.72 -8.75 -13.54
N GLN A 285 11.96 -8.71 -14.02
CA GLN A 285 13.17 -8.28 -13.30
C GLN A 285 13.24 -6.76 -13.05
N ASP A 286 12.65 -5.97 -13.95
CA ASP A 286 12.65 -4.50 -13.94
C ASP A 286 11.42 -3.92 -13.22
N GLN A 287 10.41 -4.75 -12.96
CA GLN A 287 9.21 -4.41 -12.18
C GLN A 287 9.52 -4.26 -10.68
N GLU A 288 9.56 -3.02 -10.20
CA GLU A 288 9.48 -2.70 -8.77
C GLU A 288 8.02 -2.42 -8.38
N LEU A 289 7.45 -3.30 -7.56
CA LEU A 289 6.11 -3.13 -7.00
C LEU A 289 6.23 -2.66 -5.54
N LEU A 290 5.80 -1.43 -5.27
CA LEU A 290 5.77 -0.84 -3.93
C LEU A 290 4.34 -0.78 -3.38
N GLN A 291 4.17 -1.11 -2.10
CA GLN A 291 2.97 -0.77 -1.33
C GLN A 291 2.98 0.72 -0.94
N GLU A 292 1.85 1.27 -0.48
CA GLU A 292 1.76 2.65 0.01
C GLU A 292 2.81 2.95 1.10
N GLY A 293 3.09 1.98 1.97
CA GLY A 293 4.17 2.06 2.97
C GLY A 293 5.59 2.15 2.41
N GLY A 294 5.79 2.13 1.09
CA GLY A 294 7.10 2.13 0.40
C GLY A 294 7.88 0.81 0.54
N LEU A 295 7.19 -0.27 0.90
CA LEU A 295 7.78 -1.61 0.99
C LEU A 295 7.70 -2.28 -0.38
N ALA A 296 8.79 -2.88 -0.83
CA ALA A 296 8.80 -3.70 -2.04
C ALA A 296 8.21 -5.08 -1.76
N LEU A 297 7.50 -5.65 -2.75
CA LEU A 297 7.15 -7.06 -2.76
C LEU A 297 8.41 -7.90 -2.99
N PHE A 298 8.76 -8.76 -2.03
CA PHE A 298 9.89 -9.69 -2.13
C PHE A 298 9.41 -11.08 -2.55
N PRO A 299 10.16 -11.82 -3.41
CA PRO A 299 9.76 -13.15 -3.89
C PRO A 299 9.56 -14.21 -2.79
N GLU A 300 10.20 -14.02 -1.64
CA GLU A 300 10.23 -14.99 -0.53
C GLU A 300 8.91 -15.04 0.29
N LYS A 301 7.95 -14.15 0.02
CA LYS A 301 6.61 -14.20 0.62
C LYS A 301 5.61 -14.70 -0.42
N PRO A 302 5.12 -15.95 -0.33
CA PRO A 302 4.22 -16.51 -1.34
C PRO A 302 2.84 -15.83 -1.37
N ASP A 303 2.39 -15.27 -0.24
CA ASP A 303 0.99 -14.92 -0.04
C ASP A 303 0.65 -13.47 -0.41
N ILE A 304 0.54 -13.19 -1.71
CA ILE A 304 -0.19 -11.97 -2.19
C ILE A 304 -1.65 -12.01 -1.70
N GLN A 305 -2.18 -13.20 -1.45
CA GLN A 305 -3.56 -13.41 -1.07
C GLN A 305 -3.98 -12.69 0.23
N TYR A 306 -3.09 -12.59 1.24
CA TYR A 306 -3.36 -11.77 2.45
C TYR A 306 -3.46 -10.27 2.16
N LEU A 307 -2.96 -9.79 1.02
CA LEU A 307 -3.02 -8.39 0.59
C LEU A 307 -4.23 -8.11 -0.32
N ALA A 308 -4.72 -9.14 -1.02
CA ALA A 308 -5.92 -9.07 -1.86
C ALA A 308 -7.23 -9.44 -1.13
N ASP A 309 -7.15 -9.86 0.13
CA ASP A 309 -8.29 -10.26 0.97
C ASP A 309 -9.11 -9.02 1.43
N ILE A 310 -9.75 -8.34 0.48
CA ILE A 310 -10.85 -7.40 0.73
C ILE A 310 -12.06 -8.22 1.22
N LYS A 311 -12.03 -8.64 2.49
CA LYS A 311 -13.26 -9.11 3.14
C LYS A 311 -14.20 -7.92 3.23
N LEU A 312 -15.42 -8.09 2.72
CA LEU A 312 -16.46 -7.04 2.70
C LEU A 312 -16.77 -6.46 4.09
N SER A 313 -16.41 -7.17 5.17
CA SER A 313 -16.42 -6.74 6.57
C SER A 313 -15.58 -5.49 6.82
N ASP A 314 -14.32 -5.49 6.40
CA ASP A 314 -13.32 -4.62 7.01
C ASP A 314 -13.38 -3.16 6.50
N ALA A 315 -13.71 -2.23 7.39
CA ALA A 315 -13.82 -0.81 7.05
C ALA A 315 -12.46 -0.14 6.79
N SER A 316 -11.37 -0.75 7.27
CA SER A 316 -10.00 -0.23 7.13
C SER A 316 -9.29 -0.69 5.84
N ALA A 317 -9.85 -1.64 5.09
CA ALA A 317 -9.17 -2.35 4.01
C ALA A 317 -9.28 -1.69 2.61
N ALA A 318 -9.63 -0.41 2.53
CA ALA A 318 -9.79 0.29 1.25
C ALA A 318 -8.47 0.45 0.46
N ASP A 319 -7.32 0.45 1.16
CA ASP A 319 -5.99 0.70 0.58
C ASP A 319 -5.03 -0.52 0.65
N THR A 320 -5.43 -1.66 1.23
CA THR A 320 -4.52 -2.80 1.45
C THR A 320 -4.16 -3.61 0.19
N GLY A 321 -4.91 -3.44 -0.91
CA GLY A 321 -4.71 -4.15 -2.19
C GLY A 321 -4.11 -3.32 -3.33
N LEU A 322 -3.66 -2.09 -3.08
CA LEU A 322 -3.08 -1.19 -4.08
C LEU A 322 -1.54 -1.24 -4.09
N PHE A 323 -0.97 -1.50 -5.26
CA PHE A 323 0.46 -1.45 -5.53
C PHE A 323 0.80 -0.39 -6.57
N PHE A 324 1.98 0.22 -6.42
CA PHE A 324 2.55 1.18 -7.34
C PHE A 324 3.69 0.49 -8.10
N LEU A 325 3.55 0.39 -9.42
CA LEU A 325 4.54 -0.22 -10.31
C LEU A 325 5.49 0.84 -10.88
N PHE A 326 6.78 0.62 -10.70
CA PHE A 326 7.87 1.41 -11.27
C PHE A 326 8.73 0.53 -12.19
N ASP A 327 9.24 1.14 -13.26
CA ASP A 327 10.23 0.54 -14.15
C ASP A 327 11.63 0.96 -13.68
N ASN A 328 12.43 0.00 -13.21
CA ASN A 328 13.79 0.24 -12.73
C ASN A 328 14.76 0.72 -13.84
N ARG A 329 14.42 0.54 -15.12
CA ARG A 329 15.20 1.05 -16.25
C ARG A 329 14.98 2.55 -16.48
N LYS A 330 13.89 3.13 -15.96
CA LYS A 330 13.55 4.54 -16.18
C LYS A 330 14.17 5.46 -15.14
N VAL A 331 15.09 6.29 -15.60
CA VAL A 331 15.70 7.39 -14.82
C VAL A 331 14.87 8.69 -14.86
N THR A 332 14.01 8.83 -15.86
CA THR A 332 13.09 9.97 -16.04
C THR A 332 11.68 9.47 -16.35
N TYR A 333 10.69 10.09 -15.72
CA TYR A 333 9.28 9.80 -15.88
C TYR A 333 8.62 10.99 -16.59
N GLU A 334 8.06 10.74 -17.77
CA GLU A 334 7.39 11.76 -18.58
C GLU A 334 6.02 12.11 -17.99
N SER A 335 5.66 13.39 -17.98
CA SER A 335 4.42 13.88 -17.36
C SER A 335 3.16 13.71 -18.21
N GLN A 336 3.22 12.99 -19.34
CA GLN A 336 2.13 12.89 -20.32
C GLN A 336 1.07 11.84 -19.94
N ILE A 337 0.54 11.95 -18.72
CA ILE A 337 -0.64 11.15 -18.31
C ILE A 337 -1.87 11.80 -18.94
N SER A 338 -2.55 11.06 -19.82
CA SER A 338 -3.83 11.51 -20.36
C SER A 338 -4.92 11.37 -19.29
N PRO A 339 -5.78 12.38 -19.07
CA PRO A 339 -6.92 12.26 -18.17
C PRO A 339 -7.92 11.23 -18.71
N ARG A 340 -8.76 10.67 -17.82
CA ARG A 340 -9.81 9.71 -18.20
C ARG A 340 -10.72 10.29 -19.30
N PRO A 341 -11.12 9.49 -20.30
CA PRO A 341 -12.02 9.95 -21.36
C PRO A 341 -13.36 10.41 -20.77
N HIS A 342 -13.91 11.49 -21.31
CA HIS A 342 -15.18 12.03 -20.85
C HIS A 342 -16.39 11.35 -21.52
N PRO A 343 -17.54 11.22 -20.84
CA PRO A 343 -18.80 10.80 -21.44
C PRO A 343 -19.20 11.68 -22.63
N GLU A 344 -19.91 11.09 -23.60
CA GLU A 344 -20.45 11.78 -24.79
C GLU A 344 -21.22 13.07 -24.44
N SER A 345 -22.00 13.04 -23.35
CA SER A 345 -22.75 14.19 -22.84
C SER A 345 -21.86 15.35 -22.38
N ILE A 346 -20.68 15.07 -21.82
CA ILE A 346 -19.69 16.11 -21.48
C ILE A 346 -19.01 16.61 -22.75
N ASN A 347 -18.59 15.72 -23.66
CA ASN A 347 -17.96 16.12 -24.93
C ASN A 347 -18.87 17.06 -25.75
N CYS A 348 -20.18 16.81 -25.74
CA CYS A 348 -21.16 17.67 -26.40
C CYS A 348 -21.23 19.09 -25.80
N ILE A 349 -21.21 19.25 -24.47
CA ILE A 349 -21.22 20.59 -23.85
C ILE A 349 -19.84 21.27 -23.82
N LEU A 350 -18.74 20.52 -23.98
CA LEU A 350 -17.42 21.10 -24.20
C LEU A 350 -17.33 21.75 -25.60
N GLN A 351 -18.01 21.18 -26.60
CA GLN A 351 -18.08 21.74 -27.96
C GLN A 351 -19.01 22.96 -28.04
N ASP A 352 -20.18 22.92 -27.39
CA ASP A 352 -21.08 24.07 -27.28
C ASP A 352 -21.55 24.31 -25.82
N PRO A 353 -20.79 25.09 -25.02
CA PRO A 353 -21.16 25.40 -23.64
C PRO A 353 -22.40 26.30 -23.51
N LYS A 354 -22.81 26.97 -24.60
CA LYS A 354 -23.97 27.88 -24.64
C LYS A 354 -25.27 27.17 -25.04
N ARG A 355 -25.19 25.89 -25.41
CA ARG A 355 -26.37 25.07 -25.71
C ARG A 355 -27.35 25.09 -24.55
N THR A 356 -28.54 25.64 -24.79
CA THR A 356 -29.65 25.60 -23.83
C THR A 356 -30.14 24.16 -23.67
N LEU A 357 -30.04 23.63 -22.45
CA LEU A 357 -30.51 22.29 -22.08
C LEU A 357 -31.71 22.40 -21.12
N SER A 358 -32.60 21.40 -21.16
CA SER A 358 -33.69 21.27 -20.19
C SER A 358 -33.15 21.03 -18.77
N PHE A 359 -33.93 21.35 -17.73
CA PHE A 359 -33.53 21.13 -16.34
C PHE A 359 -33.06 19.69 -16.04
N PHE A 360 -33.70 18.68 -16.63
CA PHE A 360 -33.32 17.27 -16.44
C PHE A 360 -32.00 16.92 -17.12
N GLN A 361 -31.75 17.47 -18.32
CA GLN A 361 -30.47 17.33 -19.01
C GLN A 361 -29.36 18.07 -18.24
N LEU A 362 -29.60 19.30 -17.78
CA LEU A 362 -28.66 20.03 -16.91
C LEU A 362 -28.31 19.24 -15.65
N ARG A 363 -29.31 18.67 -14.94
CA ARG A 363 -29.07 17.85 -13.75
C ARG A 363 -28.20 16.61 -14.03
N LYS A 364 -28.37 15.97 -15.20
CA LYS A 364 -27.51 14.85 -15.61
C LYS A 364 -26.09 15.34 -15.88
N VAL A 365 -25.95 16.33 -16.77
CA VAL A 365 -24.66 16.80 -17.27
C VAL A 365 -23.82 17.47 -16.18
N TRP A 366 -24.40 18.32 -15.33
CA TRP A 366 -23.66 18.99 -14.24
C TRP A 366 -23.19 18.01 -13.18
N GLY A 367 -23.98 16.96 -12.88
CA GLY A 367 -23.56 15.87 -12.00
C GLY A 367 -22.39 15.09 -12.58
N GLN A 368 -22.43 14.78 -13.89
CA GLN A 368 -21.33 14.12 -14.59
C GLN A 368 -20.05 14.98 -14.66
N VAL A 369 -20.16 16.30 -14.84
CA VAL A 369 -18.99 17.19 -14.84
C VAL A 369 -18.37 17.31 -13.45
N TRP A 370 -19.17 17.49 -12.39
CA TRP A 370 -18.64 17.47 -11.04
C TRP A 370 -17.99 16.11 -10.71
N HIS A 371 -18.60 15.00 -11.10
CA HIS A 371 -17.98 13.69 -10.97
C HIS A 371 -16.62 13.62 -11.72
N ALA A 372 -16.53 14.14 -12.94
CA ALA A 372 -15.26 14.17 -13.68
C ALA A 372 -14.18 15.00 -12.97
N ILE A 373 -14.54 16.13 -12.35
CA ILE A 373 -13.62 16.94 -11.53
C ILE A 373 -13.18 16.17 -10.28
N ARG A 374 -14.10 15.49 -9.60
CA ARG A 374 -13.78 14.60 -8.46
C ARG A 374 -12.85 13.46 -8.89
N SER A 375 -13.08 12.81 -10.02
CA SER A 375 -12.21 11.76 -10.54
C SER A 375 -10.80 12.26 -10.86
N LEU A 376 -10.65 13.47 -11.43
CA LEU A 376 -9.32 14.09 -11.60
C LEU A 376 -8.60 14.30 -10.26
N ASN A 377 -9.35 14.65 -9.20
CA ASN A 377 -8.81 14.82 -7.86
C ASN A 377 -8.40 13.47 -7.23
N GLU A 378 -9.26 12.46 -7.32
CA GLU A 378 -9.01 11.08 -6.90
C GLU A 378 -7.78 10.47 -7.63
N ASP A 379 -7.69 10.63 -8.96
CA ASP A 379 -6.55 10.18 -9.78
C ASP A 379 -5.24 10.88 -9.39
N PHE A 380 -5.27 12.20 -9.19
CA PHE A 380 -4.07 12.94 -8.73
C PHE A 380 -3.60 12.46 -7.36
N ASN A 381 -4.52 12.21 -6.42
CA ASN A 381 -4.19 11.76 -5.08
C ASN A 381 -3.60 10.34 -5.09
N GLN A 382 -4.05 9.44 -5.97
CA GLN A 382 -3.42 8.12 -6.16
C GLN A 382 -1.98 8.23 -6.69
N LEU A 383 -1.75 9.06 -7.72
CA LEU A 383 -0.41 9.34 -8.23
C LEU A 383 0.50 9.95 -7.15
N GLN A 384 -0.05 10.84 -6.30
CA GLN A 384 0.68 11.43 -5.18
C GLN A 384 1.07 10.37 -4.13
N ASN A 385 0.20 9.41 -3.84
CA ASN A 385 0.52 8.30 -2.95
C ASN A 385 1.60 7.38 -3.54
N GLY A 386 1.63 7.18 -4.86
CA GLY A 386 2.73 6.48 -5.53
C GLY A 386 4.08 7.21 -5.39
N GLN A 387 4.12 8.53 -5.59
CA GLN A 387 5.34 9.32 -5.36
C GLN A 387 5.79 9.26 -3.88
N ARG A 388 4.84 9.29 -2.93
CA ARG A 388 5.12 9.11 -1.49
C ARG A 388 5.65 7.71 -1.17
N ALA A 389 5.14 6.66 -1.81
CA ALA A 389 5.65 5.30 -1.66
C ALA A 389 7.11 5.18 -2.14
N ALA A 390 7.43 5.74 -3.31
CA ALA A 390 8.80 5.82 -3.83
C ALA A 390 9.73 6.62 -2.90
N MET A 391 9.26 7.74 -2.33
CA MET A 391 10.02 8.52 -1.35
C MET A 391 10.25 7.73 -0.04
N ARG A 392 9.23 7.05 0.48
CA ARG A 392 9.35 6.16 1.67
C ARG A 392 10.37 5.05 1.42
N ASN A 393 10.39 4.45 0.22
CA ASN A 393 11.38 3.46 -0.19
C ASN A 393 12.81 4.04 -0.22
N LEU A 394 13.01 5.18 -0.90
CA LEU A 394 14.29 5.90 -0.96
C LEU A 394 14.84 6.21 0.44
N LEU A 395 13.99 6.65 1.38
CA LEU A 395 14.41 6.96 2.74
C LEU A 395 14.84 5.72 3.54
N ARG A 396 14.28 4.54 3.27
CA ARG A 396 14.80 3.27 3.83
C ARG A 396 16.19 2.95 3.29
N HIS A 397 16.39 3.03 1.97
CA HIS A 397 17.72 2.83 1.38
C HIS A 397 18.74 3.83 1.92
N ASN A 398 18.38 5.11 2.04
CA ASN A 398 19.26 6.12 2.64
C ASN A 398 19.59 5.80 4.10
N SER A 399 18.65 5.32 4.90
CA SER A 399 18.90 4.91 6.29
C SER A 399 19.92 3.76 6.37
N THR A 400 19.77 2.72 5.54
CA THR A 400 20.71 1.60 5.48
C THR A 400 22.09 2.04 4.99
N LEU A 401 22.16 2.84 3.93
CA LEU A 401 23.43 3.38 3.40
C LEU A 401 24.13 4.27 4.44
N SER A 402 23.37 5.05 5.22
CA SER A 402 23.90 5.87 6.31
C SER A 402 24.53 5.04 7.42
N LYS A 403 23.91 3.90 7.78
CA LYS A 403 24.47 2.94 8.74
C LYS A 403 25.78 2.35 8.22
N MET A 404 25.79 1.81 6.99
CA MET A 404 26.99 1.25 6.38
C MET A 404 28.12 2.27 6.26
N LYS A 405 27.82 3.50 5.84
CA LYS A 405 28.80 4.62 5.78
C LYS A 405 29.39 4.95 7.15
N ASN A 406 28.61 4.91 8.23
CA ASN A 406 29.12 5.11 9.59
C ASN A 406 30.03 3.95 10.03
N THR A 407 29.65 2.70 9.74
CA THR A 407 30.48 1.51 10.02
C THR A 407 31.80 1.53 9.24
N MET A 408 31.75 1.84 7.93
CA MET A 408 32.92 2.00 7.07
C MET A 408 33.90 3.06 7.61
N ALA A 409 33.39 4.23 8.02
CA ALA A 409 34.22 5.29 8.62
C ALA A 409 34.87 4.84 9.94
N SER A 410 34.14 4.09 10.78
CA SER A 410 34.69 3.54 12.03
C SER A 410 35.77 2.49 11.78
N LEU A 411 35.55 1.55 10.85
CA LEU A 411 36.56 0.58 10.42
C LEU A 411 37.81 1.27 9.85
N SER A 412 37.65 2.40 9.14
CA SER A 412 38.79 3.16 8.60
C SER A 412 39.68 3.75 9.69
N GLN A 413 39.07 4.28 10.75
CA GLN A 413 39.81 4.81 11.90
C GLN A 413 40.50 3.69 12.69
N GLN A 414 39.85 2.55 12.86
CA GLN A 414 40.43 1.37 13.52
C GLN A 414 41.61 0.79 12.72
N LEU A 415 41.44 0.62 11.40
CA LEU A 415 42.51 0.14 10.52
C LEU A 415 43.69 1.11 10.52
N LYS A 416 43.46 2.43 10.37
CA LYS A 416 44.51 3.45 10.47
C LYS A 416 45.30 3.33 11.77
N ALA A 417 44.62 3.28 12.92
CA ALA A 417 45.29 3.15 14.22
C ALA A 417 46.12 1.86 14.34
N LYS A 418 45.66 0.74 13.75
CA LYS A 418 46.42 -0.52 13.72
C LYS A 418 47.61 -0.47 12.77
N LEU A 419 47.48 0.20 11.63
CA LEU A 419 48.59 0.46 10.69
C LEU A 419 49.65 1.34 11.34
N ASP A 420 49.26 2.46 11.95
CA ASP A 420 50.17 3.38 12.65
C ASP A 420 50.92 2.67 13.80
N PHE A 421 50.20 1.87 14.60
CA PHE A 421 50.79 1.03 15.65
C PHE A 421 51.77 0.00 15.07
N PHE A 422 51.41 -0.70 13.99
CA PHE A 422 52.29 -1.67 13.34
C PHE A 422 53.56 -1.00 12.79
N LYS A 423 53.43 0.13 12.08
CA LYS A 423 54.54 0.88 11.49
C LYS A 423 55.53 1.34 12.55
N ALA A 424 55.04 1.93 13.65
CA ALA A 424 55.88 2.28 14.80
C ALA A 424 56.56 1.03 15.41
N SER A 425 55.82 -0.07 15.55
CA SER A 425 56.31 -1.30 16.17
C SER A 425 57.38 -2.02 15.31
N ILE A 426 57.23 -2.08 13.99
CA ILE A 426 58.22 -2.69 13.08
C ILE A 426 59.47 -1.81 12.91
N GLN A 427 59.31 -0.49 12.91
CA GLN A 427 60.44 0.44 12.84
C GLN A 427 61.37 0.28 14.06
N ILE A 428 60.82 0.17 15.26
CA ILE A 428 61.59 -0.11 16.49
C ILE A 428 62.33 -1.45 16.36
N ASP A 429 61.66 -2.50 15.89
CA ASP A 429 62.27 -3.82 15.72
C ASP A 429 63.40 -3.81 14.68
N LEU A 430 63.26 -3.06 13.58
CA LEU A 430 64.29 -2.86 12.56
C LEU A 430 65.48 -2.05 13.07
N GLU A 431 65.24 -0.94 13.79
CA GLU A 431 66.28 -0.12 14.40
C GLU A 431 67.10 -0.92 15.43
N LYS A 432 66.43 -1.61 16.35
CA LYS A 432 67.09 -2.43 17.37
C LYS A 432 67.77 -3.67 16.80
N TYR A 433 67.23 -4.25 15.73
CA TYR A 433 67.92 -5.30 14.99
C TYR A 433 69.22 -4.78 14.36
N ASN A 434 69.23 -3.57 13.77
CA ASN A 434 70.42 -2.97 13.19
C ASN A 434 71.48 -2.60 14.24
N GLU A 435 71.09 -2.04 15.39
CA GLU A 435 72.00 -1.73 16.50
C GLU A 435 72.77 -2.98 16.99
N GLN A 436 72.14 -4.16 17.01
CA GLN A 436 72.76 -5.38 17.52
C GLN A 436 73.53 -6.21 16.48
N VAL A 437 73.60 -5.80 15.21
CA VAL A 437 74.25 -6.59 14.13
C VAL A 437 75.73 -6.90 14.43
N GLU A 438 76.46 -5.97 15.04
CA GLU A 438 77.91 -6.09 15.26
C GLU A 438 78.27 -7.04 16.42
N PHE A 439 77.36 -7.23 17.39
CA PHE A 439 77.64 -7.98 18.64
C PHE A 439 76.66 -9.13 18.93
N GLY A 440 75.58 -9.26 18.16
CA GLY A 440 74.42 -10.09 18.46
C GLY A 440 74.15 -11.24 17.49
N ILE A 441 72.89 -11.37 17.06
CA ILE A 441 72.43 -12.42 16.13
C ILE A 441 72.08 -11.79 14.78
N THR A 442 72.74 -12.28 13.72
CA THR A 442 72.48 -11.88 12.35
C THR A 442 71.68 -12.95 11.59
N SER A 443 70.65 -12.51 10.87
CA SER A 443 69.80 -13.32 9.99
C SER A 443 69.26 -12.47 8.85
N GLU A 444 69.94 -12.48 7.69
CA GLU A 444 69.53 -11.72 6.50
C GLU A 444 68.11 -12.07 6.04
N LYS A 445 67.71 -13.34 6.15
CA LYS A 445 66.36 -13.81 5.82
C LYS A 445 65.28 -13.15 6.66
N LEU A 446 65.57 -12.86 7.93
CA LEU A 446 64.63 -12.19 8.83
C LEU A 446 64.54 -10.69 8.51
N LEU A 447 65.69 -10.04 8.28
CA LEU A 447 65.73 -8.63 7.88
C LEU A 447 64.98 -8.38 6.56
N LEU A 448 65.13 -9.27 5.58
CA LEU A 448 64.37 -9.24 4.33
C LEU A 448 62.86 -9.44 4.59
N ALA A 449 62.49 -10.46 5.37
CA ALA A 449 61.09 -10.71 5.70
C ALA A 449 60.43 -9.53 6.42
N TRP A 450 61.12 -8.83 7.33
CA TRP A 450 60.56 -7.67 8.03
C TRP A 450 60.42 -6.45 7.11
N LYS A 451 61.37 -6.22 6.19
CA LYS A 451 61.22 -5.19 5.15
C LYS A 451 60.09 -5.51 4.17
N GLU A 452 59.85 -6.78 3.87
CA GLU A 452 58.66 -7.21 3.10
C GLU A 452 57.37 -6.95 3.89
N MET A 453 57.33 -7.21 5.21
CA MET A 453 56.16 -6.90 6.05
C MET A 453 55.85 -5.40 6.09
N GLU A 454 56.87 -4.55 6.20
CA GLU A 454 56.76 -3.10 6.12
C GLU A 454 56.14 -2.66 4.79
N GLN A 455 56.66 -3.16 3.66
CA GLN A 455 56.13 -2.86 2.32
C GLN A 455 54.69 -3.35 2.12
N VAL A 456 54.32 -4.53 2.63
CA VAL A 456 52.94 -5.03 2.55
C VAL A 456 51.97 -4.14 3.34
N VAL A 457 52.40 -3.63 4.50
CA VAL A 457 51.59 -2.73 5.34
C VAL A 457 51.48 -1.32 4.74
N GLU A 458 52.44 -0.88 3.93
CA GLU A 458 52.35 0.38 3.19
C GLU A 458 51.33 0.33 2.03
N LEU A 459 50.99 -0.87 1.55
CA LEU A 459 49.93 -1.11 0.57
C LEU A 459 48.53 -1.32 1.18
N CYS A 460 48.45 -1.43 2.52
CA CYS A 460 47.19 -1.58 3.25
C CYS A 460 46.59 -0.21 3.62
N GLY A 461 45.26 -0.14 3.69
CA GLY A 461 44.54 1.09 4.05
C GLY A 461 43.82 1.72 2.87
N ARG A 462 42.56 2.10 3.10
CA ARG A 462 41.61 2.54 2.06
C ARG A 462 41.10 3.96 2.29
N GLU A 463 41.91 4.83 2.89
CA GLU A 463 41.48 6.17 3.34
C GLU A 463 40.92 7.03 2.20
N GLU A 464 41.54 7.00 1.01
CA GLU A 464 41.05 7.75 -0.14
C GLU A 464 39.70 7.21 -0.66
N ASP A 465 39.56 5.88 -0.78
CA ASP A 465 38.31 5.23 -1.19
C ASP A 465 37.16 5.57 -0.22
N VAL A 466 37.44 5.49 1.09
CA VAL A 466 36.50 5.85 2.16
C VAL A 466 36.14 7.32 2.08
N GLU A 467 37.11 8.24 1.91
CA GLU A 467 36.83 9.67 1.80
C GLU A 467 35.97 10.00 0.57
N GLN A 468 36.27 9.38 -0.58
CA GLN A 468 35.47 9.52 -1.80
C GLN A 468 34.04 9.00 -1.62
N LEU A 469 33.85 7.84 -0.98
CA LEU A 469 32.53 7.25 -0.73
C LEU A 469 31.73 8.05 0.31
N VAL A 470 32.38 8.58 1.35
CA VAL A 470 31.76 9.50 2.32
C VAL A 470 31.29 10.77 1.61
N LYS A 471 32.15 11.41 0.78
CA LYS A 471 31.77 12.59 -0.03
C LYS A 471 30.56 12.32 -0.92
N LYS A 472 30.55 11.19 -1.66
CA LYS A 472 29.43 10.78 -2.52
C LYS A 472 28.14 10.53 -1.72
N THR A 473 28.24 9.90 -0.55
CA THR A 473 27.09 9.63 0.33
C THR A 473 26.53 10.92 0.94
N MET A 474 27.38 11.87 1.36
CA MET A 474 26.95 13.18 1.85
C MET A 474 26.24 13.98 0.76
N ALA A 475 26.78 14.01 -0.47
CA ALA A 475 26.13 14.68 -1.60
C ALA A 475 24.73 14.11 -1.89
N LEU A 476 24.58 12.78 -1.88
CA LEU A 476 23.29 12.11 -2.03
C LEU A 476 22.32 12.44 -0.87
N GLN A 477 22.81 12.52 0.36
CA GLN A 477 21.97 12.93 1.49
C GLN A 477 21.45 14.37 1.35
N THR A 478 22.26 15.30 0.84
CA THR A 478 21.83 16.66 0.52
C THR A 478 20.73 16.66 -0.54
N ASP A 479 20.92 15.94 -1.65
CA ASP A 479 19.89 15.78 -2.70
C ASP A 479 18.54 15.27 -2.12
N ILE A 480 18.60 14.29 -1.21
CA ILE A 480 17.43 13.69 -0.55
C ILE A 480 16.74 14.68 0.41
N VAL A 481 17.49 15.42 1.21
CA VAL A 481 16.94 16.43 2.14
C VAL A 481 16.28 17.57 1.37
N ASP A 482 16.88 18.02 0.27
CA ASP A 482 16.28 19.05 -0.58
C ASP A 482 15.00 18.55 -1.28
N LEU A 483 14.92 17.27 -1.65
CA LEU A 483 13.69 16.65 -2.14
C LEU A 483 12.57 16.59 -1.09
N GLN A 484 12.90 16.29 0.17
CA GLN A 484 11.93 16.34 1.27
C GLN A 484 11.42 17.75 1.55
N ARG A 485 12.27 18.77 1.37
CA ARG A 485 11.96 20.18 1.65
C ARG A 485 11.11 20.87 0.59
N ILE A 486 10.91 20.27 -0.59
CA ILE A 486 10.07 20.87 -1.64
C ILE A 486 8.64 21.00 -1.08
N PRO A 487 8.09 22.22 -0.92
CA PRO A 487 6.74 22.38 -0.41
C PRO A 487 5.77 21.70 -1.37
N GLN A 488 4.92 20.80 -0.86
CA GLN A 488 3.81 20.22 -1.62
C GLN A 488 2.78 21.33 -1.91
N GLY A 489 3.04 22.12 -2.95
CA GLY A 489 2.21 23.24 -3.41
C GLY A 489 2.02 24.35 -2.37
N ARG A 490 2.93 25.34 -2.29
CA ARG A 490 2.55 26.63 -1.69
C ARG A 490 1.35 27.19 -2.46
N LYS A 491 0.31 27.61 -1.72
CA LYS A 491 -1.02 28.05 -2.20
C LYS A 491 -0.95 29.20 -3.22
N GLN A 492 -0.73 28.89 -4.51
CA GLN A 492 -0.83 29.84 -5.63
C GLN A 492 -1.70 29.23 -6.74
N GLY A 493 -2.98 29.64 -6.72
CA GLY A 493 -4.07 29.06 -7.52
C GLY A 493 -5.10 28.37 -6.64
N SER A 494 -6.34 28.25 -7.12
CA SER A 494 -7.33 27.36 -6.51
C SER A 494 -6.81 25.94 -6.53
N SER A 495 -6.95 25.23 -5.42
CA SER A 495 -6.62 23.81 -5.35
C SER A 495 -7.58 23.00 -6.24
N LEU A 496 -7.26 21.72 -6.47
CA LEU A 496 -8.14 20.85 -7.25
C LEU A 496 -9.40 20.52 -6.43
N ASP A 497 -9.23 20.44 -5.11
CA ASP A 497 -10.26 20.32 -4.09
C ASP A 497 -11.18 21.56 -4.06
N ASP A 498 -10.63 22.78 -4.18
CA ASP A 498 -11.40 24.03 -4.24
C ASP A 498 -12.29 24.07 -5.50
N LEU A 499 -11.81 23.51 -6.62
CA LEU A 499 -12.55 23.41 -7.88
C LEU A 499 -13.63 22.32 -7.80
N GLU A 500 -13.35 21.21 -7.13
CA GLU A 500 -14.34 20.17 -6.83
C GLU A 500 -15.47 20.73 -5.94
N GLU A 501 -15.14 21.47 -4.89
CA GLU A 501 -16.12 22.08 -3.98
C GLU A 501 -16.99 23.13 -4.70
N GLN A 502 -16.40 23.98 -5.55
CA GLN A 502 -17.15 24.91 -6.40
C GLN A 502 -18.13 24.17 -7.33
N ALA A 503 -17.71 23.07 -7.96
CA ALA A 503 -18.56 22.27 -8.84
C ALA A 503 -19.69 21.56 -8.07
N ARG A 504 -19.38 21.00 -6.89
CA ARG A 504 -20.34 20.43 -5.95
C ARG A 504 -21.41 21.45 -5.55
N ASP A 505 -21.00 22.67 -5.27
CA ASP A 505 -21.89 23.76 -4.84
C ASP A 505 -22.81 24.26 -5.95
N LEU A 506 -22.32 24.37 -7.19
CA LEU A 506 -23.18 24.66 -8.35
C LEU A 506 -24.19 23.53 -8.58
N TYR A 507 -23.77 22.27 -8.46
CA TYR A 507 -24.67 21.13 -8.61
C TYR A 507 -25.71 21.04 -7.48
N ARG A 508 -25.31 21.32 -6.23
CA ARG A 508 -26.22 21.45 -5.07
C ARG A 508 -27.29 22.50 -5.34
N LYS A 509 -26.86 23.73 -5.68
CA LYS A 509 -27.77 24.84 -6.02
C LYS A 509 -28.75 24.49 -7.14
N LEU A 510 -28.29 23.77 -8.18
CA LEU A 510 -29.17 23.29 -9.25
C LEU A 510 -30.24 22.30 -8.75
N ARG A 511 -29.85 21.34 -7.91
CA ARG A 511 -30.76 20.32 -7.38
C ARG A 511 -31.78 20.85 -6.38
N GLU A 512 -31.37 21.83 -5.57
CA GLU A 512 -32.21 22.47 -4.54
C GLU A 512 -33.22 23.46 -5.11
N LYS A 513 -33.12 23.83 -6.40
CA LYS A 513 -34.09 24.72 -7.06
C LYS A 513 -35.56 24.29 -6.82
N PRO A 514 -36.42 25.19 -6.31
CA PRO A 514 -37.87 25.02 -6.26
C PRO A 514 -38.45 24.63 -7.62
N ARG A 515 -39.58 23.90 -7.65
CA ARG A 515 -40.12 23.29 -8.89
C ARG A 515 -40.49 24.33 -9.96
N ASP A 516 -40.95 25.49 -9.53
CA ASP A 516 -41.25 26.69 -10.30
C ASP A 516 -40.02 27.33 -10.98
N GLN A 517 -38.82 27.12 -10.42
CA GLN A 517 -37.56 27.70 -10.92
C GLN A 517 -36.76 26.75 -11.82
N ARG A 518 -37.34 25.61 -12.20
CA ARG A 518 -36.69 24.55 -13.00
C ARG A 518 -36.81 24.82 -14.50
N THR A 519 -36.26 25.94 -14.93
CA THR A 519 -36.18 26.35 -16.33
C THR A 519 -34.98 25.72 -17.05
N SER A 520 -34.97 25.83 -18.38
CA SER A 520 -33.79 25.54 -19.21
C SER A 520 -32.68 26.58 -19.01
N GLY A 521 -31.45 26.23 -19.34
CA GLY A 521 -30.26 27.10 -19.23
C GLY A 521 -29.03 26.51 -19.90
N ASP A 522 -27.92 27.25 -19.90
CA ASP A 522 -26.63 26.82 -20.44
C ASP A 522 -25.78 26.06 -19.40
N SER A 523 -24.55 25.66 -19.78
CA SER A 523 -23.59 25.00 -18.89
C SER A 523 -22.24 25.71 -18.82
N GLN A 524 -22.17 27.00 -19.16
CA GLN A 524 -20.90 27.72 -19.35
C GLN A 524 -20.01 27.70 -18.09
N GLU A 525 -20.60 27.94 -16.92
CA GLU A 525 -19.86 28.05 -15.66
C GLU A 525 -19.31 26.69 -15.18
N VAL A 526 -20.06 25.61 -15.42
CA VAL A 526 -19.63 24.24 -15.07
C VAL A 526 -18.55 23.74 -16.05
N VAL A 527 -18.65 24.09 -17.34
CA VAL A 527 -17.56 23.87 -18.31
C VAL A 527 -16.29 24.65 -17.93
N ARG A 528 -16.43 25.91 -17.48
CA ARG A 528 -15.32 26.74 -17.02
C ARG A 528 -14.54 26.06 -15.89
N LEU A 529 -15.24 25.51 -14.90
CA LEU A 529 -14.61 24.76 -13.80
C LEU A 529 -13.93 23.47 -14.27
N LEU A 530 -14.53 22.72 -15.20
CA LEU A 530 -13.92 21.49 -15.74
C LEU A 530 -12.60 21.78 -16.47
N LEU A 531 -12.57 22.80 -17.33
CA LEU A 531 -11.36 23.19 -18.05
C LEU A 531 -10.26 23.69 -17.10
N GLN A 532 -10.62 24.41 -16.03
CA GLN A 532 -9.68 24.80 -14.98
C GLN A 532 -9.17 23.60 -14.18
N ALA A 533 -10.01 22.60 -13.90
CA ALA A 533 -9.62 21.39 -13.20
C ALA A 533 -8.63 20.54 -14.02
N ILE A 534 -8.88 20.36 -15.33
CA ILE A 534 -7.96 19.67 -16.25
C ILE A 534 -6.61 20.38 -16.30
N GLN A 535 -6.59 21.69 -16.52
CA GLN A 535 -5.34 22.47 -16.56
C GLN A 535 -4.57 22.42 -15.21
N THR A 536 -5.30 22.39 -14.09
CA THR A 536 -4.72 22.30 -12.74
C THR A 536 -4.16 20.90 -12.47
N PHE A 537 -4.86 19.86 -12.92
CA PHE A 537 -4.41 18.47 -12.87
C PHE A 537 -3.11 18.29 -13.66
N GLU A 538 -3.06 18.67 -14.94
CA GLU A 538 -1.87 18.57 -15.79
C GLU A 538 -0.66 19.27 -15.17
N LYS A 539 -0.85 20.51 -14.67
CA LYS A 539 0.21 21.28 -14.00
C LYS A 539 0.71 20.60 -12.72
N LYS A 540 -0.20 20.04 -11.91
CA LYS A 540 0.15 19.28 -10.68
C LYS A 540 0.88 17.97 -11.02
N VAL A 541 0.40 17.22 -12.01
CA VAL A 541 1.03 15.97 -12.49
C VAL A 541 2.43 16.23 -13.02
N HIS A 542 2.64 17.27 -13.81
CA HIS A 542 3.97 17.66 -14.30
C HIS A 542 4.96 17.94 -13.16
N LEU A 543 4.53 18.67 -12.12
CA LEU A 543 5.36 18.90 -10.92
C LEU A 543 5.67 17.59 -10.18
N LEU A 544 4.67 16.72 -10.03
CA LEU A 544 4.81 15.43 -9.35
C LEU A 544 5.80 14.51 -10.09
N TYR A 545 5.72 14.43 -11.41
CA TYR A 545 6.59 13.56 -12.23
C TYR A 545 8.02 14.09 -12.29
N GLY A 546 8.21 15.41 -12.22
CA GLY A 546 9.52 16.02 -11.98
C GLY A 546 10.12 15.65 -10.61
N GLN A 547 9.31 15.57 -9.56
CA GLN A 547 9.75 15.09 -8.24
C GLN A 547 10.04 13.58 -8.23
N LEU A 548 9.19 12.78 -8.87
CA LEU A 548 9.35 11.33 -9.01
C LEU A 548 10.66 10.99 -9.75
N SER A 549 10.93 11.66 -10.87
CA SER A 549 12.18 11.51 -11.63
C SER A 549 13.43 11.74 -10.76
N LYS A 550 13.43 12.82 -9.96
CA LYS A 550 14.54 13.06 -9.01
C LYS A 550 14.63 12.01 -7.90
N THR A 551 13.48 11.51 -7.45
CA THR A 551 13.39 10.45 -6.42
C THR A 551 14.01 9.14 -6.93
N VAL A 552 13.69 8.70 -8.15
CA VAL A 552 14.26 7.48 -8.73
C VAL A 552 15.75 7.62 -9.05
N VAL A 553 16.22 8.80 -9.50
CA VAL A 553 17.66 9.07 -9.67
C VAL A 553 18.41 8.98 -8.33
N CYS A 554 17.84 9.51 -7.23
CA CYS A 554 18.45 9.35 -5.90
C CYS A 554 18.42 7.89 -5.43
N LYS A 555 17.38 7.12 -5.76
CA LYS A 555 17.31 5.68 -5.49
C LYS A 555 18.42 4.93 -6.23
N GLN A 556 18.61 5.20 -7.52
CA GLN A 556 19.66 4.61 -8.32
C GLN A 556 21.06 4.96 -7.78
N LYS A 557 21.33 6.23 -7.46
CA LYS A 557 22.59 6.63 -6.79
C LYS A 557 22.83 5.86 -5.48
N ALA A 558 21.80 5.60 -4.68
CA ALA A 558 21.93 4.78 -3.47
C ALA A 558 22.27 3.32 -3.80
N LEU A 559 21.56 2.73 -4.77
CA LEU A 559 21.78 1.36 -5.25
C LEU A 559 23.20 1.16 -5.84
N GLU A 560 23.75 2.15 -6.52
CA GLU A 560 25.11 2.15 -7.05
C GLU A 560 26.21 2.35 -5.98
N LEU A 561 25.86 2.85 -4.78
CA LEU A 561 26.80 3.06 -3.69
C LEU A 561 26.89 1.86 -2.73
N PHE A 562 25.79 1.13 -2.52
CA PHE A 562 25.76 -0.06 -1.66
C PHE A 562 26.91 -1.06 -1.92
N PRO A 563 27.10 -1.60 -3.14
CA PRO A 563 28.15 -2.60 -3.38
C PRO A 563 29.56 -2.02 -3.21
N LYS A 564 29.77 -0.73 -3.50
CA LYS A 564 31.08 -0.07 -3.37
C LYS A 564 31.47 0.15 -1.91
N VAL A 565 30.50 0.46 -1.05
CA VAL A 565 30.70 0.56 0.40
C VAL A 565 30.99 -0.82 0.99
N ASP A 566 30.27 -1.85 0.56
CA ASP A 566 30.46 -3.24 1.01
C ASP A 566 31.82 -3.81 0.59
N GLU A 567 32.23 -3.59 -0.67
CA GLU A 567 33.54 -3.98 -1.21
C GLU A 567 34.69 -3.34 -0.41
N VAL A 568 34.64 -2.02 -0.20
CA VAL A 568 35.67 -1.30 0.59
C VAL A 568 35.70 -1.78 2.04
N MET A 569 34.54 -2.01 2.68
CA MET A 569 34.47 -2.59 4.03
C MET A 569 35.08 -4.01 4.09
N SER A 570 34.88 -4.83 3.05
CA SER A 570 35.47 -6.17 2.97
C SER A 570 37.00 -6.10 2.85
N LEU A 571 37.52 -5.26 1.94
CA LEU A 571 38.96 -5.05 1.74
C LEU A 571 39.64 -4.55 3.03
N MET A 572 39.02 -3.62 3.76
CA MET A 572 39.57 -3.10 5.02
C MET A 572 39.64 -4.17 6.12
N ASN A 573 38.68 -5.10 6.15
CA ASN A 573 38.67 -6.25 7.05
C ASN A 573 39.75 -7.29 6.67
N GLU A 574 40.11 -7.40 5.39
CA GLU A 574 41.25 -8.21 4.92
C GLU A 574 42.60 -7.56 5.25
N ASP A 575 42.73 -6.24 5.04
CA ASP A 575 43.88 -5.43 5.45
C ASP A 575 44.10 -5.58 6.97
N GLU A 576 43.05 -5.44 7.80
CA GLU A 576 43.13 -5.62 9.25
C GLU A 576 43.64 -7.02 9.65
N LYS A 577 43.04 -8.08 9.09
CA LYS A 577 43.47 -9.47 9.33
C LYS A 577 44.93 -9.69 8.93
N THR A 578 45.39 -9.00 7.89
CA THR A 578 46.78 -9.08 7.42
C THR A 578 47.72 -8.41 8.42
N VAL A 579 47.46 -7.18 8.83
CA VAL A 579 48.23 -6.45 9.85
C VAL A 579 48.35 -7.24 11.16
N VAL A 580 47.24 -7.82 11.65
CA VAL A 580 47.22 -8.64 12.88
C VAL A 580 48.10 -9.88 12.74
N ARG A 581 48.00 -10.63 11.63
CA ARG A 581 48.84 -11.81 11.37
C ARG A 581 50.33 -11.45 11.25
N LEU A 582 50.65 -10.34 10.59
CA LEU A 582 52.03 -9.87 10.46
C LEU A 582 52.63 -9.48 11.82
N GLN A 583 51.86 -8.79 12.68
CA GLN A 583 52.30 -8.42 14.03
C GLN A 583 52.60 -9.68 14.86
N GLU A 584 51.67 -10.64 14.86
CA GLU A 584 51.81 -11.90 15.58
C GLU A 584 53.02 -12.72 15.07
N LYS A 585 53.21 -12.80 13.74
CA LYS A 585 54.36 -13.48 13.12
C LYS A 585 55.67 -12.83 13.54
N ARG A 586 55.79 -11.49 13.43
CA ARG A 586 57.00 -10.74 13.78
C ARG A 586 57.39 -10.92 15.24
N GLN A 587 56.43 -10.82 16.15
CA GLN A 587 56.64 -11.06 17.59
C GLN A 587 57.10 -12.50 17.87
N LYS A 588 56.50 -13.52 17.22
CA LYS A 588 56.95 -14.92 17.34
C LYS A 588 58.39 -15.12 16.83
N GLU A 589 58.77 -14.43 15.76
CA GLU A 589 60.14 -14.49 15.22
C GLU A 589 61.18 -13.88 16.19
N LEU A 590 60.86 -12.76 16.85
CA LEU A 590 61.67 -12.19 17.92
C LEU A 590 61.88 -13.16 19.09
N TRP A 591 60.82 -13.81 19.57
CA TRP A 591 60.94 -14.83 20.62
C TRP A 591 61.76 -16.04 20.19
N ASN A 592 61.70 -16.43 18.92
CA ASN A 592 62.55 -17.50 18.36
C ASN A 592 64.03 -17.10 18.30
N LEU A 593 64.37 -15.84 17.96
CA LEU A 593 65.74 -15.33 18.05
C LEU A 593 66.28 -15.42 19.48
N LEU A 594 65.49 -14.99 20.47
CA LEU A 594 65.89 -15.07 21.89
C LEU A 594 66.14 -16.52 22.32
N LYS A 595 65.29 -17.46 21.89
CA LYS A 595 65.46 -18.89 22.16
C LYS A 595 66.76 -19.45 21.55
N ILE A 596 67.17 -18.97 20.37
CA ILE A 596 68.47 -19.29 19.76
C ILE A 596 69.63 -18.65 20.54
N ALA A 597 69.49 -17.42 21.04
CA ALA A 597 70.49 -16.76 21.89
C ALA A 597 70.77 -17.59 23.15
N CYS A 598 69.71 -17.96 23.88
CA CYS A 598 69.81 -18.73 25.11
C CYS A 598 70.41 -20.14 24.92
N SER A 599 70.29 -20.75 23.74
CA SER A 599 70.90 -22.05 23.46
C SER A 599 72.40 -21.95 23.17
N LYS A 600 72.87 -20.88 22.51
CA LYS A 600 74.30 -20.65 22.24
C LYS A 600 75.12 -20.37 23.50
N VAL A 601 74.54 -19.73 24.52
CA VAL A 601 75.22 -19.37 25.78
C VAL A 601 75.47 -20.60 26.70
N ARG A 602 74.90 -21.78 26.40
CA ARG A 602 75.03 -23.01 27.22
C ARG A 602 76.03 -24.06 26.69
N GLY A 603 76.98 -23.68 25.83
CA GLY A 603 78.09 -24.55 25.41
C GLY A 603 79.23 -24.58 26.46
N PRO A 604 79.95 -25.71 26.65
CA PRO A 604 80.93 -25.84 27.72
C PRO A 604 82.28 -25.17 27.37
N VAL A 605 82.76 -24.32 28.28
CA VAL A 605 84.15 -23.80 28.26
C VAL A 605 84.96 -24.59 29.29
N SER A 606 85.92 -25.40 28.83
CA SER A 606 86.80 -26.21 29.69
C SER A 606 88.15 -25.51 29.93
N GLY A 607 88.46 -25.18 31.18
CA GLY A 607 89.76 -24.64 31.58
C GLY A 607 89.89 -24.46 33.10
N SER A 608 90.70 -25.29 33.76
CA SER A 608 91.06 -25.27 35.19
C SER A 608 92.48 -25.86 35.33
N PRO A 609 93.18 -25.77 36.48
CA PRO A 609 92.85 -25.17 37.80
C PRO A 609 93.81 -23.96 38.10
N ASP A 610 94.26 -23.56 39.30
CA ASP A 610 94.19 -24.09 40.68
C ASP A 610 94.52 -23.03 41.77
N SER A 611 94.08 -23.31 43.01
CA SER A 611 94.72 -23.05 44.32
C SER A 611 95.05 -21.63 44.86
N PRO A 612 95.12 -21.44 46.20
CA PRO A 612 94.43 -22.17 47.28
C PRO A 612 93.91 -21.31 48.48
N SER A 613 93.20 -21.98 49.41
CA SER A 613 92.83 -21.63 50.83
C SER A 613 91.32 -21.43 51.08
N ARG A 614 90.73 -21.79 52.24
CA ARG A 614 91.11 -22.67 53.39
C ARG A 614 89.81 -23.00 54.17
N LEU A 615 89.66 -24.24 54.68
CA LEU A 615 89.01 -24.67 55.97
C LEU A 615 87.60 -24.10 56.37
N SER A 616 86.66 -24.81 57.00
CA SER A 616 86.54 -26.24 57.40
C SER A 616 85.20 -26.54 58.12
N ASN A 617 84.54 -27.65 57.74
CA ASN A 617 83.77 -28.58 58.61
C ASN A 617 82.47 -28.09 59.33
N PRO A 618 81.64 -29.01 59.93
CA PRO A 618 80.25 -29.13 59.43
C PRO A 618 79.13 -29.17 60.50
N GLY A 619 77.88 -28.99 60.05
CA GLY A 619 76.70 -29.45 60.80
C GLY A 619 75.49 -28.52 60.73
N GLN A 620 74.34 -29.08 60.34
CA GLN A 620 72.98 -28.53 60.50
C GLN A 620 72.68 -27.13 59.93
N GLN A 621 72.26 -27.09 58.67
CA GLN A 621 71.00 -26.45 58.24
C GLN A 621 70.71 -26.81 56.79
N ILE A 622 69.47 -27.22 56.48
CA ILE A 622 68.93 -27.07 55.12
C ILE A 622 68.21 -25.73 55.11
N SER A 623 69.00 -24.66 55.02
CA SER A 623 68.52 -23.30 54.78
C SER A 623 68.59 -23.00 53.27
N ALA A 624 67.75 -22.07 52.82
CA ALA A 624 67.44 -21.86 51.41
C ALA A 624 68.63 -21.37 50.55
N PRO A 625 68.61 -21.57 49.22
CA PRO A 625 69.41 -20.75 48.31
C PRO A 625 68.88 -19.30 48.34
N PRO A 626 69.74 -18.27 48.19
CA PRO A 626 69.31 -16.88 48.31
C PRO A 626 68.45 -16.38 47.14
N SER A 627 67.43 -15.61 47.51
CA SER A 627 66.79 -14.52 46.76
C SER A 627 67.43 -14.12 45.41
N ASN A 628 66.83 -14.57 44.31
CA ASN A 628 66.75 -13.84 43.02
C ASN A 628 65.75 -14.44 42.00
N LEU A 629 65.01 -15.51 42.36
CA LEU A 629 64.01 -16.14 41.49
C LEU A 629 62.57 -15.67 41.72
N THR A 630 62.30 -14.90 42.79
CA THR A 630 60.96 -14.37 43.11
C THR A 630 60.60 -13.11 42.33
N ASP A 631 61.57 -12.30 41.92
CA ASP A 631 61.33 -10.99 41.28
C ASP A 631 60.80 -11.11 39.84
N VAL A 632 61.09 -12.21 39.15
CA VAL A 632 60.57 -12.49 37.79
C VAL A 632 59.15 -13.08 37.85
N GLY A 633 58.88 -13.95 38.83
CA GLY A 633 57.54 -14.51 39.06
C GLY A 633 56.54 -13.44 39.48
N ASN A 634 56.91 -12.62 40.47
CA ASN A 634 56.03 -11.55 40.97
C ASN A 634 55.74 -10.50 39.89
N LYS A 635 56.73 -10.09 39.08
CA LYS A 635 56.48 -9.17 37.96
C LYS A 635 55.57 -9.76 36.88
N SER A 636 55.66 -11.08 36.62
CA SER A 636 54.74 -11.74 35.70
C SER A 636 53.32 -11.84 36.28
N GLU A 637 53.15 -12.03 37.59
CA GLU A 637 51.84 -11.98 38.26
C GLU A 637 51.26 -10.57 38.36
N GLU A 638 52.09 -9.54 38.59
CA GLU A 638 51.67 -8.14 38.56
C GLU A 638 51.21 -7.74 37.16
N LEU A 639 51.96 -8.07 36.11
CA LEU A 639 51.55 -7.80 34.72
C LEU A 639 50.28 -8.57 34.30
N LEU A 640 50.07 -9.78 34.81
CA LEU A 640 48.81 -10.52 34.60
C LEU A 640 47.64 -9.84 35.33
N LYS A 641 47.80 -9.43 36.59
CA LYS A 641 46.78 -8.68 37.36
C LYS A 641 46.49 -7.31 36.76
N GLU A 642 47.51 -6.63 36.22
CA GLU A 642 47.36 -5.35 35.51
C GLU A 642 46.61 -5.55 34.18
N SER A 643 46.90 -6.62 33.44
CA SER A 643 46.15 -7.00 32.24
C SER A 643 44.70 -7.39 32.55
N GLU A 644 44.43 -8.14 33.62
CA GLU A 644 43.07 -8.49 34.04
C GLU A 644 42.29 -7.24 34.49
N SER A 645 42.94 -6.33 35.23
CA SER A 645 42.38 -5.02 35.61
C SER A 645 42.04 -4.16 34.39
N LEU A 646 42.93 -4.09 33.39
CA LEU A 646 42.69 -3.37 32.13
C LEU A 646 41.55 -4.00 31.31
N CYS A 647 41.45 -5.33 31.25
CA CYS A 647 40.31 -6.00 30.63
C CYS A 647 38.98 -5.68 31.36
N SER A 648 38.96 -5.74 32.70
CA SER A 648 37.77 -5.36 33.47
C SER A 648 37.39 -3.88 33.32
N GLN A 649 38.37 -2.99 33.18
CA GLN A 649 38.11 -1.58 32.86
C GLN A 649 37.53 -1.41 31.45
N LEU A 650 38.04 -2.15 30.46
CA LEU A 650 37.52 -2.13 29.09
C LEU A 650 36.08 -2.64 29.01
N GLU A 651 35.77 -3.74 29.71
CA GLU A 651 34.41 -4.29 29.79
C GLU A 651 33.43 -3.30 30.44
N ASN A 652 33.83 -2.64 31.55
CA ASN A 652 33.00 -1.60 32.17
C ASN A 652 32.76 -0.40 31.23
N VAL A 653 33.80 0.08 30.54
CA VAL A 653 33.66 1.15 29.54
C VAL A 653 32.75 0.74 28.38
N MET A 654 32.83 -0.51 27.92
CA MET A 654 31.92 -1.03 26.90
C MET A 654 30.47 -1.08 27.40
N VAL A 655 30.23 -1.56 28.63
CA VAL A 655 28.90 -1.62 29.24
C VAL A 655 28.30 -0.23 29.42
N ASP A 656 29.08 0.76 29.86
CA ASP A 656 28.59 2.13 30.01
C ASP A 656 28.38 2.82 28.65
N THR A 657 29.23 2.56 27.65
CA THR A 657 29.01 3.03 26.26
C THR A 657 27.74 2.42 25.65
N MET A 658 27.41 1.16 25.97
CA MET A 658 26.15 0.54 25.54
C MET A 658 24.92 1.16 26.22
N LYS A 659 24.99 1.49 27.51
CA LYS A 659 23.92 2.24 28.21
C LYS A 659 23.72 3.65 27.65
N ASP A 660 24.80 4.35 27.31
CA ASP A 660 24.72 5.66 26.66
C ASP A 660 24.11 5.58 25.25
N GLN A 661 24.33 4.48 24.50
CA GLN A 661 23.62 4.24 23.25
C GLN A 661 22.13 3.99 23.46
N GLU A 662 21.72 3.21 24.47
CA GLU A 662 20.30 3.02 24.81
C GLU A 662 19.62 4.32 25.24
N HIS A 663 20.30 5.16 26.02
CA HIS A 663 19.81 6.50 26.37
C HIS A 663 19.75 7.44 25.15
N SER A 664 20.68 7.33 24.21
CA SER A 664 20.67 8.11 22.97
C SER A 664 19.43 7.82 22.11
N PHE A 665 19.00 6.56 22.01
CA PHE A 665 17.75 6.18 21.32
C PHE A 665 16.49 6.82 21.92
N MET A 666 16.49 7.15 23.22
CA MET A 666 15.41 7.86 23.91
C MET A 666 15.44 9.38 23.72
N THR A 667 16.54 9.95 23.21
CA THR A 667 16.71 11.40 23.01
C THR A 667 16.40 11.90 21.59
N LEU A 668 15.99 11.02 20.68
CA LEU A 668 15.42 11.45 19.40
C LEU A 668 14.04 12.10 19.64
N ASP A 669 13.89 13.36 19.24
CA ASP A 669 12.65 14.09 19.44
C ASP A 669 11.51 13.54 18.55
N TRP A 670 10.59 12.82 19.18
CA TRP A 670 9.38 12.28 18.57
C TRP A 670 8.19 13.26 18.64
N SER A 671 8.40 14.54 18.96
CA SER A 671 7.35 15.58 19.02
C SER A 671 6.44 15.62 17.78
N TRP A 672 7.00 15.36 16.59
CA TRP A 672 6.26 15.33 15.33
C TRP A 672 5.29 14.15 15.17
N LEU A 673 5.49 13.03 15.91
CA LEU A 673 4.50 11.95 15.99
C LEU A 673 3.34 12.31 16.93
N LYS A 674 3.60 13.10 17.99
CA LYS A 674 2.55 13.56 18.91
C LYS A 674 1.62 14.59 18.28
N LEU A 675 2.15 15.48 17.45
CA LEU A 675 1.36 16.49 16.73
C LEU A 675 0.22 15.88 15.90
N GLN A 676 0.41 14.70 15.29
CA GLN A 676 -0.67 14.02 14.54
C GLN A 676 -1.67 13.26 15.41
N ALA A 677 -1.33 12.94 16.66
CA ALA A 677 -2.27 12.37 17.63
C ALA A 677 -3.16 13.48 18.22
N GLU A 678 -2.55 14.60 18.65
CA GLU A 678 -3.27 15.75 19.21
C GLU A 678 -4.13 16.47 18.16
N GLU A 679 -3.74 16.52 16.88
CA GLU A 679 -4.60 17.02 15.81
C GLU A 679 -5.83 16.11 15.55
N ARG A 680 -5.70 14.79 15.72
CA ARG A 680 -6.84 13.85 15.59
C ARG A 680 -7.81 13.93 16.77
N GLU A 681 -7.31 14.07 17.99
CA GLU A 681 -8.17 14.23 19.17
C GLU A 681 -8.89 15.58 19.19
N ASN A 682 -8.22 16.68 18.82
CA ASN A 682 -8.87 18.00 18.72
C ASN A 682 -9.96 18.03 17.61
N LEU A 683 -9.74 17.36 16.48
CA LEU A 683 -10.76 17.24 15.43
C LEU A 683 -11.99 16.44 15.88
N GLN A 684 -11.84 15.45 16.77
CA GLN A 684 -12.98 14.73 17.36
C GLN A 684 -13.71 15.53 18.45
N GLN A 685 -13.00 16.35 19.24
CA GLN A 685 -13.63 17.21 20.25
C GLN A 685 -14.36 18.44 19.67
N THR A 686 -14.15 18.78 18.39
CA THR A 686 -14.86 19.89 17.71
C THR A 686 -16.10 19.42 16.92
N GLN A 687 -16.55 18.17 17.10
CA GLN A 687 -17.77 17.62 16.50
C GLN A 687 -18.71 16.90 17.51
N MET A 688 -18.71 17.35 18.77
CA MET A 688 -19.77 17.07 19.75
C MET A 688 -20.50 18.36 20.14
#